data_AF-A0AAP2Z0U7-F1
#
_entry.id   AF-A0AAP2Z0U7-F1
#
_cell.length_a   1.000
_cell.length_b   1.000
_cell.length_c   1.000
_cell.angle_alpha   90.00
_cell.angle_beta   90.00
_cell.angle_gamma   90.00
#
_symmetry.space_group_name_H-M   'P 1'
#
loop_
_entity.id
_entity.type
_entity.pdbx_description
1 polymer ?
#
loop_
_entity_poly.entity_id
_entity_poly.type
_entity_poly.pdbx_seq_one_letter_code
_entity_poly.pdbx_strand_id
1 'polypeptide(L)'
;MQHNRRTFLRTVGAGSLGTVVATKHVGATVDTGITIDGAGEDIWNDADAFHYYFDDVEGDFDAVVRVDSIEATSDWAKAGLMVRDGLAAGAANAMIRTTPGHDTSVQWRSSAGADAVSTTSDGGEAQSEVAGGTIDADWQRLVREGDTLSAYASSDGDEWTLVAELSSGEVSLGDSVSLGLAVTSHNPGTLCEAEFSELAGVEPAYNDDVGLVEVAGNVSVETDPTPGPDPAVSVSTGSASAVTTDSATLSGSLDVLEDVDSATVHFEYRERATSAWNETDGQTLSSAGSFDADVTGLSADTEYEFRAVAVADDVSDTGSTTTFTTDEPSEPGIVTVEGAGEDIWNDADEFHYYFTEVSGDFDAVVHVDDQEDTDGWAKSGLMVRESLEDDATNAMVRTTPGNDTSVSWRPETGADAGSTTSDLGEDLTAVDGGTLDVYWQRLVRTGDTIRAYGAQSPDDWTLIVELTEDEIDLSDDGFLGLAVTSASPGTLCATEFSSLTGVEPTHNQDVGDVDVAGSVTDTGGDPIDVDPLVLTDQPTDVGETTVTAHGTLEAMGNSDSVAVGFEYRRVGASTWQETAIESLSSAGSFSRQIDGLDHETEYEIRAVAVGTDGQSDDGLAITATTLGPDSDPIVHTGDISNVSPSSATLTAFLEDVGGHATSAEVFAEIREVGASDWIESDRQTLESGEEFVVTMTGLTPETEYEVRAAAVADDGDTDIGEPITFTTPEADPVVSTDSATAVTGESATLNGSVDLGGASSAAVSFEYREVGDDEWAATDPETRTSSGTFSRTVGSLSSQADHEFRAVVEIDGDVREGSVETFTTEERDPVAEGRVTVGNIGANSPSSELAPNDGFADTSWIADEEFVVLRVTNLDATGEGSLKWAIESNLGDIGLEEEASRLIVFEVGGVIDLQNTDIDGDSRKNIYVAGQTAPPPGITIIRSDKPGVEFDEANQFVQHIRSMPGDQTSDAADAMVAGDNAYNVCFDHCSVFFGTEESMSVNAGSDSADITFSNNIMALPLFDAPVHSDPTRAYGTLFGNGMDRGAILGNLYAHTWSRNPRLKGGTEAMVANNVWYNFENGMRIGDDQDDPNYVNSVGNRYIAGEAADFDQPIVYTEHDESDPPIHIYLADNEYDDGYTLIDEDDVWEIEDEPIDEYWPDNFSPMDGDPLEHALSNAGARPAERIDLEEQVLADVQNGTGEIIDSQDEVGGYPDLPSTTRELEIPDGDITDWLIQHTRAVELGEEPPN
;
A
#
# COMPACT_ATOMS: atom_id res chain seq x y z
N MET A 1 19.41 -66.43 -0.66
CA MET A 1 20.44 -66.72 0.37
C MET A 1 20.32 -65.62 1.41
N GLN A 2 19.34 -65.64 2.33
CA GLN A 2 19.17 -66.45 3.54
C GLN A 2 20.26 -66.29 4.62
N HIS A 3 19.85 -65.52 5.64
CA HIS A 3 19.93 -65.78 7.07
C HIS A 3 21.18 -65.35 7.88
N ASN A 4 20.94 -64.32 8.70
CA ASN A 4 20.86 -64.42 10.17
C ASN A 4 22.17 -64.22 10.97
N ARG A 5 22.12 -63.28 11.93
CA ARG A 5 22.58 -63.34 13.34
C ARG A 5 23.34 -62.08 13.78
N ARG A 6 22.75 -61.33 14.71
CA ARG A 6 23.42 -60.81 15.93
C ARG A 6 22.39 -60.65 17.06
N THR A 7 22.40 -61.61 17.98
CA THR A 7 22.10 -61.41 19.41
C THR A 7 23.43 -61.70 20.12
N PHE A 8 23.78 -60.99 21.21
CA PHE A 8 24.11 -61.54 22.55
C PHE A 8 25.04 -60.64 23.43
N LEU A 9 24.73 -60.63 24.75
CA LEU A 9 25.55 -60.35 25.97
C LEU A 9 25.44 -58.94 26.57
N ARG A 10 25.24 -58.72 27.89
CA ARG A 10 25.25 -59.55 29.14
C ARG A 10 24.71 -58.66 30.29
N THR A 11 23.77 -59.11 31.14
CA THR A 11 23.96 -59.83 32.43
C THR A 11 24.39 -58.99 33.67
N VAL A 12 23.41 -58.79 34.56
CA VAL A 12 23.39 -58.97 36.04
C VAL A 12 24.27 -58.09 36.94
N GLY A 13 23.61 -57.34 37.84
CA GLY A 13 23.68 -57.70 39.26
C GLY A 13 23.86 -56.57 40.26
N ALA A 14 22.81 -56.29 41.03
CA ALA A 14 22.77 -55.97 42.47
C ALA A 14 21.46 -55.21 42.67
N GLY A 15 20.54 -55.59 43.54
CA GLY A 15 20.65 -56.39 44.73
C GLY A 15 19.65 -55.79 45.69
N SER A 16 18.70 -56.61 46.14
CA SER A 16 17.82 -56.39 47.28
C SER A 16 17.17 -55.00 47.40
N LEU A 17 15.92 -54.87 46.95
CA LEU A 17 14.87 -54.16 47.68
C LEU A 17 13.62 -55.00 47.42
N GLY A 18 13.24 -55.89 48.35
CA GLY A 18 12.49 -55.52 49.54
C GLY A 18 11.03 -55.48 49.10
N THR A 19 10.29 -56.59 49.15
CA THR A 19 9.32 -56.78 50.25
C THR A 19 8.68 -55.44 50.66
N VAL A 20 7.66 -55.02 49.94
CA VAL A 20 6.65 -54.07 50.39
C VAL A 20 5.39 -54.62 49.73
N VAL A 21 4.48 -55.32 50.40
CA VAL A 21 3.70 -54.97 51.58
C VAL A 21 3.61 -56.23 52.48
N ALA A 22 3.49 -56.21 53.80
CA ALA A 22 3.24 -55.14 54.73
C ALA A 22 4.09 -55.43 55.98
N THR A 23 5.01 -54.53 56.33
CA THR A 23 5.11 -54.23 57.75
C THR A 23 4.02 -53.22 58.03
N LYS A 24 2.90 -53.76 58.51
CA LYS A 24 1.96 -53.11 59.42
C LYS A 24 2.66 -52.01 60.24
N HIS A 25 2.51 -50.78 59.81
CA HIS A 25 2.28 -49.60 60.66
C HIS A 25 0.89 -49.15 60.19
N VAL A 26 -0.20 -49.15 60.96
CA VAL A 26 -0.35 -48.88 62.40
C VAL A 26 0.61 -47.80 62.87
N GLY A 27 0.62 -46.69 62.12
CA GLY A 27 0.78 -45.36 62.66
C GLY A 27 -0.55 -44.66 62.45
N ALA A 28 -1.18 -44.29 63.55
CA ALA A 28 -2.40 -43.50 63.73
C ALA A 28 -3.00 -42.86 62.45
N THR A 29 -4.26 -43.22 62.14
CA THR A 29 -5.16 -42.33 61.41
C THR A 29 -5.13 -40.98 62.09
N VAL A 30 -4.70 -39.97 61.33
CA VAL A 30 -5.05 -38.58 61.62
C VAL A 30 -6.49 -38.48 61.12
N ASP A 31 -7.42 -37.97 61.94
CA ASP A 31 -8.78 -37.64 61.48
C ASP A 31 -8.64 -36.57 60.39
N THR A 32 -8.52 -36.98 59.12
CA THR A 32 -8.65 -36.09 57.97
C THR A 32 -10.14 -36.00 57.66
N GLY A 33 -10.73 -34.83 57.89
CA GLY A 33 -12.04 -34.51 57.33
C GLY A 33 -11.86 -34.24 55.84
N ILE A 34 -12.62 -34.93 54.99
CA ILE A 34 -12.62 -34.68 53.55
C ILE A 34 -14.04 -34.30 53.17
N THR A 35 -14.21 -33.10 52.63
CA THR A 35 -15.47 -32.63 52.07
C THR A 35 -15.36 -32.62 50.56
N ILE A 36 -16.33 -33.24 49.89
CA ILE A 36 -16.41 -33.27 48.42
C ILE A 36 -17.75 -32.70 48.00
N ASP A 37 -17.70 -31.67 47.15
CA ASP A 37 -18.85 -31.15 46.44
C ASP A 37 -18.86 -31.77 45.03
N GLY A 38 -19.83 -32.64 44.75
CA GLY A 38 -19.95 -33.28 43.44
C GLY A 38 -21.29 -33.00 42.76
N ALA A 39 -21.27 -32.58 41.50
CA ALA A 39 -22.45 -32.50 40.63
C ALA A 39 -22.54 -33.73 39.71
N GLY A 40 -23.42 -33.68 38.70
CA GLY A 40 -23.55 -34.73 37.67
C GLY A 40 -24.90 -35.46 37.66
N GLU A 41 -25.22 -36.06 36.52
CA GLU A 41 -26.52 -36.72 36.26
C GLU A 41 -26.70 -38.01 37.05
N ASP A 42 -25.72 -38.92 37.01
CA ASP A 42 -25.73 -40.16 37.80
C ASP A 42 -24.38 -40.92 37.71
N ILE A 43 -24.11 -41.78 38.69
CA ILE A 43 -23.14 -42.88 38.56
C ILE A 43 -23.95 -44.14 38.21
N TRP A 44 -24.37 -44.27 36.94
CA TRP A 44 -25.23 -45.35 36.46
C TRP A 44 -25.16 -45.50 34.92
N ASN A 45 -26.03 -46.33 34.34
CA ASN A 45 -26.16 -46.58 32.88
C ASN A 45 -24.82 -46.91 32.20
N ASP A 46 -24.65 -46.51 30.94
CA ASP A 46 -23.48 -46.71 30.11
C ASP A 46 -22.46 -45.54 30.17
N ALA A 47 -22.75 -44.46 30.89
CA ALA A 47 -21.79 -43.38 31.20
C ALA A 47 -22.09 -42.72 32.56
N ASP A 48 -21.04 -42.47 33.35
CA ASP A 48 -21.10 -41.84 34.67
C ASP A 48 -20.85 -40.32 34.56
N ALA A 49 -21.46 -39.54 35.46
CA ALA A 49 -21.27 -38.10 35.65
C ALA A 49 -21.17 -37.76 37.15
N PHE A 50 -19.96 -37.45 37.65
CA PHE A 50 -19.69 -37.24 39.09
C PHE A 50 -18.33 -36.58 39.34
N HIS A 51 -18.08 -36.12 40.57
CA HIS A 51 -16.75 -35.65 41.00
C HIS A 51 -15.98 -36.74 41.75
N TYR A 52 -14.71 -36.94 41.41
CA TYR A 52 -13.89 -38.05 41.89
C TYR A 52 -12.59 -37.58 42.54
N TYR A 53 -12.37 -37.95 43.80
CA TYR A 53 -11.10 -37.71 44.51
C TYR A 53 -10.34 -39.02 44.69
N PHE A 54 -9.23 -39.21 43.97
CA PHE A 54 -8.60 -40.51 43.79
C PHE A 54 -7.07 -40.49 43.76
N ASP A 55 -6.48 -41.69 43.81
CA ASP A 55 -5.10 -41.97 43.44
C ASP A 55 -5.03 -43.24 42.59
N ASP A 56 -3.99 -43.38 41.77
CA ASP A 56 -3.78 -44.56 40.93
C ASP A 56 -3.01 -45.64 41.70
N VAL A 57 -3.63 -46.83 41.79
CA VAL A 57 -3.12 -47.96 42.55
C VAL A 57 -2.86 -49.15 41.63
N GLU A 58 -1.65 -49.72 41.74
CA GLU A 58 -1.30 -50.97 41.07
C GLU A 58 -1.57 -52.20 41.94
N GLY A 59 -2.32 -53.17 41.40
CA GLY A 59 -2.51 -54.50 42.00
C GLY A 59 -3.53 -54.57 43.15
N ASP A 60 -3.22 -55.39 44.15
CA ASP A 60 -4.10 -55.67 45.30
C ASP A 60 -4.16 -54.49 46.26
N PHE A 61 -5.37 -54.15 46.74
CA PHE A 61 -5.58 -53.06 47.72
C PHE A 61 -6.63 -53.44 48.77
N ASP A 62 -6.63 -52.68 49.87
CA ASP A 62 -7.55 -52.83 50.99
C ASP A 62 -7.86 -51.43 51.56
N ALA A 63 -8.88 -50.79 51.00
CA ALA A 63 -9.24 -49.40 51.30
C ALA A 63 -10.50 -49.32 52.16
N VAL A 64 -10.49 -48.42 53.12
CA VAL A 64 -11.53 -48.18 54.13
C VAL A 64 -11.83 -46.69 54.19
N VAL A 65 -13.11 -46.34 54.30
CA VAL A 65 -13.56 -44.98 54.60
C VAL A 65 -14.82 -45.01 55.45
N ARG A 66 -15.04 -43.96 56.24
CA ARG A 66 -16.34 -43.67 56.85
C ARG A 66 -17.01 -42.54 56.09
N VAL A 67 -18.26 -42.76 55.67
CA VAL A 67 -19.11 -41.70 55.11
C VAL A 67 -19.85 -41.05 56.28
N ASP A 68 -19.49 -39.82 56.65
CA ASP A 68 -20.07 -39.11 57.79
C ASP A 68 -21.43 -38.50 57.45
N SER A 69 -21.54 -37.91 56.26
CA SER A 69 -22.75 -37.29 55.79
C SER A 69 -22.80 -37.23 54.26
N ILE A 70 -24.02 -37.11 53.73
CA ILE A 70 -24.28 -36.77 52.33
C ILE A 70 -25.51 -35.87 52.29
N GLU A 71 -25.45 -34.78 51.54
CA GLU A 71 -26.60 -33.91 51.32
C GLU A 71 -27.70 -34.64 50.52
N ALA A 72 -28.96 -34.44 50.94
CA ALA A 72 -30.12 -35.02 50.26
C ALA A 72 -30.57 -34.18 49.05
N THR A 73 -29.66 -33.93 48.10
CA THR A 73 -29.96 -33.22 46.83
C THR A 73 -30.93 -34.01 45.94
N SER A 74 -30.87 -35.33 46.02
CA SER A 74 -31.79 -36.28 45.37
C SER A 74 -31.94 -37.54 46.21
N ASP A 75 -33.07 -38.24 46.10
CA ASP A 75 -33.24 -39.61 46.65
C ASP A 75 -32.23 -40.60 46.01
N TRP A 76 -31.54 -40.20 44.94
CA TRP A 76 -30.57 -40.99 44.20
C TRP A 76 -29.17 -40.38 44.13
N ALA A 77 -28.88 -39.32 44.91
CA ALA A 77 -27.52 -38.84 45.12
C ALA A 77 -26.65 -39.96 45.74
N LYS A 78 -25.35 -39.97 45.45
CA LYS A 78 -24.46 -41.06 45.86
C LYS A 78 -23.14 -40.51 46.36
N ALA A 79 -22.67 -41.07 47.47
CA ALA A 79 -21.32 -40.86 48.01
C ALA A 79 -20.74 -42.21 48.45
N GLY A 80 -19.45 -42.43 48.22
CA GLY A 80 -18.81 -43.66 48.68
C GLY A 80 -17.48 -43.99 48.03
N LEU A 81 -16.91 -45.09 48.47
CA LEU A 81 -15.63 -45.61 48.01
C LEU A 81 -15.79 -46.34 46.67
N MET A 82 -15.03 -45.91 45.66
CA MET A 82 -15.05 -46.43 44.30
C MET A 82 -13.67 -46.89 43.85
N VAL A 83 -13.64 -47.95 43.04
CA VAL A 83 -12.50 -48.32 42.19
C VAL A 83 -12.94 -48.31 40.73
N ARG A 84 -12.07 -47.81 39.84
CA ARG A 84 -12.37 -47.57 38.42
C ARG A 84 -11.17 -47.84 37.51
N ASP A 85 -11.43 -48.36 36.32
CA ASP A 85 -10.44 -48.63 35.27
C ASP A 85 -10.17 -47.38 34.40
N GLY A 86 -9.74 -46.29 35.03
CA GLY A 86 -9.44 -44.98 34.40
C GLY A 86 -10.62 -43.99 34.37
N LEU A 87 -10.38 -42.74 33.96
CA LEU A 87 -11.33 -41.63 34.14
C LEU A 87 -12.41 -41.48 33.05
N ALA A 88 -12.39 -42.32 32.02
CA ALA A 88 -13.43 -42.27 30.98
C ALA A 88 -14.83 -42.49 31.57
N ALA A 89 -15.83 -41.71 31.14
CA ALA A 89 -17.20 -41.75 31.68
C ALA A 89 -17.83 -43.15 31.63
N GLY A 90 -17.50 -43.97 30.63
CA GLY A 90 -18.01 -45.35 30.51
C GLY A 90 -17.18 -46.42 31.21
N ALA A 91 -16.08 -46.12 31.89
CA ALA A 91 -15.11 -47.10 32.39
C ALA A 91 -15.69 -48.10 33.40
N ALA A 92 -15.16 -49.34 33.36
CA ALA A 92 -15.51 -50.38 34.32
C ALA A 92 -15.21 -49.92 35.75
N ASN A 93 -16.17 -50.11 36.66
CA ASN A 93 -16.05 -49.61 38.02
C ASN A 93 -16.84 -50.45 39.02
N ALA A 94 -16.51 -50.32 40.29
CA ALA A 94 -17.30 -50.84 41.40
C ALA A 94 -17.28 -49.85 42.55
N MET A 95 -18.44 -49.59 43.12
CA MET A 95 -18.64 -48.63 44.20
C MET A 95 -19.51 -49.25 45.29
N ILE A 96 -19.04 -49.14 46.53
CA ILE A 96 -19.91 -49.27 47.69
C ILE A 96 -20.45 -47.87 47.98
N ARG A 97 -21.77 -47.72 48.01
CA ARG A 97 -22.42 -46.41 48.02
C ARG A 97 -23.36 -46.24 49.20
N THR A 98 -23.44 -45.01 49.66
CA THR A 98 -24.47 -44.48 50.54
C THR A 98 -25.34 -43.52 49.74
N THR A 99 -26.66 -43.61 49.93
CA THR A 99 -27.66 -42.79 49.24
C THR A 99 -28.61 -42.21 50.30
N PRO A 100 -29.06 -40.95 50.19
CA PRO A 100 -29.87 -40.31 51.22
C PRO A 100 -31.13 -41.13 51.57
N GLY A 101 -31.28 -41.49 52.85
CA GLY A 101 -32.44 -42.25 53.33
C GLY A 101 -32.48 -43.74 52.98
N HIS A 102 -31.42 -44.28 52.39
CA HIS A 102 -31.27 -45.70 52.02
C HIS A 102 -30.07 -46.35 52.72
N ASP A 103 -30.20 -47.65 53.00
CA ASP A 103 -29.13 -48.47 53.55
C ASP A 103 -27.98 -48.67 52.52
N THR A 104 -26.75 -48.81 52.98
CA THR A 104 -25.54 -48.97 52.16
C THR A 104 -25.61 -50.22 51.28
N SER A 105 -25.21 -50.09 50.01
CA SER A 105 -25.25 -51.18 49.01
C SER A 105 -24.15 -51.05 47.96
N VAL A 106 -23.96 -52.09 47.15
CA VAL A 106 -22.89 -52.16 46.14
C VAL A 106 -23.48 -52.04 44.73
N GLN A 107 -22.83 -51.24 43.89
CA GLN A 107 -23.04 -51.19 42.44
C GLN A 107 -21.74 -51.41 41.68
N TRP A 108 -21.85 -51.87 40.44
CA TRP A 108 -20.71 -52.04 39.56
C TRP A 108 -21.12 -52.04 38.09
N ARG A 109 -20.11 -51.80 37.25
CA ARG A 109 -20.16 -51.85 35.81
C ARG A 109 -19.15 -52.86 35.30
N SER A 110 -19.60 -53.85 34.54
CA SER A 110 -18.78 -55.03 34.24
C SER A 110 -17.57 -54.78 33.33
N SER A 111 -17.71 -53.85 32.40
CA SER A 111 -16.73 -53.48 31.38
C SER A 111 -17.04 -52.07 30.88
N ALA A 112 -16.08 -51.45 30.18
CA ALA A 112 -16.30 -50.14 29.57
C ALA A 112 -17.58 -50.13 28.69
N GLY A 113 -18.43 -49.11 28.88
CA GLY A 113 -19.67 -48.87 28.13
C GLY A 113 -20.83 -49.85 28.42
N ALA A 114 -20.72 -50.74 29.40
CA ALA A 114 -21.85 -51.58 29.83
C ALA A 114 -22.77 -50.84 30.80
N ASP A 115 -24.05 -51.23 30.88
CA ASP A 115 -24.99 -50.72 31.90
C ASP A 115 -24.55 -51.11 33.32
N ALA A 116 -24.59 -50.16 34.26
CA ALA A 116 -24.38 -50.42 35.67
C ALA A 116 -25.49 -51.32 36.29
N VAL A 117 -25.10 -52.19 37.23
CA VAL A 117 -26.01 -53.04 38.01
C VAL A 117 -25.73 -52.89 39.50
N SER A 118 -26.66 -53.36 40.36
CA SER A 118 -26.48 -53.29 41.80
C SER A 118 -27.04 -54.50 42.53
N THR A 119 -26.63 -54.62 43.79
CA THR A 119 -27.21 -55.56 44.77
C THR A 119 -28.71 -55.34 45.05
N THR A 120 -29.25 -54.19 44.67
CA THR A 120 -30.65 -53.77 44.90
C THR A 120 -31.56 -53.80 43.65
N SER A 121 -31.01 -54.00 42.45
CA SER A 121 -31.77 -54.15 41.19
C SER A 121 -31.85 -55.64 40.75
N ASP A 122 -32.68 -55.99 39.75
CA ASP A 122 -33.09 -57.37 39.33
C ASP A 122 -31.94 -58.39 39.02
N GLY A 123 -30.67 -58.06 39.27
CA GLY A 123 -29.50 -58.94 39.20
C GLY A 123 -28.75 -59.20 40.53
N GLY A 124 -29.17 -58.59 41.64
CA GLY A 124 -28.34 -58.47 42.86
C GLY A 124 -28.43 -59.59 43.93
N GLU A 125 -29.52 -60.36 44.00
CA GLU A 125 -29.71 -61.33 45.11
C GLU A 125 -28.70 -62.49 45.12
N ALA A 126 -28.10 -62.83 43.97
CA ALA A 126 -27.13 -63.92 43.89
C ALA A 126 -25.70 -63.49 44.24
N GLN A 127 -25.39 -62.19 44.13
CA GLN A 127 -24.07 -61.61 44.41
C GLN A 127 -23.98 -61.01 45.81
N SER A 128 -25.12 -60.68 46.43
CA SER A 128 -25.15 -60.22 47.80
C SER A 128 -25.20 -61.37 48.81
N GLU A 129 -24.36 -61.32 49.84
CA GLU A 129 -24.46 -62.21 51.00
C GLU A 129 -25.46 -61.72 52.05
N VAL A 130 -25.91 -60.47 51.95
CA VAL A 130 -26.88 -59.84 52.86
C VAL A 130 -28.29 -59.96 52.29
N ALA A 131 -29.23 -60.46 53.10
CA ALA A 131 -30.61 -60.63 52.65
C ALA A 131 -31.28 -59.27 52.36
N GLY A 132 -31.67 -59.04 51.11
CA GLY A 132 -32.21 -57.76 50.64
C GLY A 132 -31.18 -56.81 50.02
N GLY A 133 -29.91 -57.24 49.90
CA GLY A 133 -28.88 -56.53 49.13
C GLY A 133 -28.35 -55.23 49.75
N THR A 134 -28.72 -54.94 51.00
CA THR A 134 -28.47 -53.66 51.69
C THR A 134 -28.13 -53.88 53.16
N ILE A 135 -27.41 -52.95 53.77
CA ILE A 135 -27.09 -52.95 55.20
C ILE A 135 -26.97 -51.53 55.77
N ASP A 136 -27.58 -51.29 56.92
CA ASP A 136 -27.48 -50.03 57.68
C ASP A 136 -26.06 -49.90 58.29
N ALA A 137 -25.21 -49.09 57.65
CA ALA A 137 -23.79 -48.96 57.95
C ALA A 137 -23.18 -47.69 57.32
N ASP A 138 -22.34 -46.99 58.09
CA ASP A 138 -21.65 -45.76 57.65
C ASP A 138 -20.18 -46.00 57.25
N TRP A 139 -19.61 -47.16 57.61
CA TRP A 139 -18.25 -47.55 57.21
C TRP A 139 -18.27 -48.44 55.98
N GLN A 140 -17.40 -48.13 55.03
CA GLN A 140 -17.28 -48.81 53.75
C GLN A 140 -15.85 -49.31 53.55
N ARG A 141 -15.70 -50.48 52.92
CA ARG A 141 -14.41 -51.07 52.63
C ARG A 141 -14.43 -51.86 51.33
N LEU A 142 -13.43 -51.62 50.47
CA LEU A 142 -13.19 -52.37 49.24
C LEU A 142 -11.84 -53.08 49.31
N VAL A 143 -11.85 -54.37 49.03
CA VAL A 143 -10.64 -55.22 49.01
C VAL A 143 -10.51 -55.89 47.66
N ARG A 144 -9.38 -55.70 46.99
CA ARG A 144 -8.99 -56.45 45.80
C ARG A 144 -7.90 -57.46 46.15
N GLU A 145 -8.18 -58.73 45.90
CA GLU A 145 -7.20 -59.83 45.97
C GLU A 145 -7.18 -60.56 44.62
N GLY A 146 -6.18 -60.26 43.79
CA GLY A 146 -6.07 -60.67 42.40
C GLY A 146 -7.23 -60.14 41.55
N ASP A 147 -8.00 -61.09 41.01
CA ASP A 147 -9.14 -60.84 40.12
C ASP A 147 -10.50 -60.74 40.85
N THR A 148 -10.49 -60.73 42.20
CA THR A 148 -11.72 -60.71 43.02
C THR A 148 -11.79 -59.43 43.83
N LEU A 149 -12.93 -58.74 43.75
CA LEU A 149 -13.24 -57.56 44.53
C LEU A 149 -14.31 -57.87 45.58
N SER A 150 -14.01 -57.64 46.85
CA SER A 150 -14.93 -57.84 47.96
C SER A 150 -15.31 -56.51 48.60
N ALA A 151 -16.61 -56.25 48.72
CA ALA A 151 -17.15 -55.04 49.33
C ALA A 151 -17.76 -55.35 50.69
N TYR A 152 -17.25 -54.69 51.74
CA TYR A 152 -17.68 -54.85 53.12
C TYR A 152 -18.26 -53.54 53.67
N ALA A 153 -19.21 -53.66 54.61
CA ALA A 153 -19.72 -52.53 55.36
C ALA A 153 -19.71 -52.82 56.87
N SER A 154 -19.62 -51.77 57.68
CA SER A 154 -19.62 -51.85 59.14
C SER A 154 -20.38 -50.68 59.79
N SER A 155 -21.05 -50.94 60.92
CA SER A 155 -21.67 -49.90 61.73
C SER A 155 -20.70 -49.27 62.75
N ASP A 156 -19.53 -49.87 62.98
CA ASP A 156 -18.59 -49.46 64.02
C ASP A 156 -17.12 -49.37 63.59
N GLY A 157 -16.78 -49.73 62.34
CA GLY A 157 -15.43 -49.71 61.78
C GLY A 157 -14.56 -50.91 62.19
N ASP A 158 -15.02 -51.73 63.14
CA ASP A 158 -14.28 -52.88 63.70
C ASP A 158 -14.84 -54.22 63.20
N GLU A 159 -16.17 -54.41 63.23
CA GLU A 159 -16.85 -55.63 62.76
C GLU A 159 -17.39 -55.45 61.34
N TRP A 160 -16.78 -56.14 60.38
CA TRP A 160 -17.10 -56.02 58.94
C TRP A 160 -18.03 -57.13 58.44
N THR A 161 -19.09 -56.76 57.74
CA THR A 161 -20.01 -57.69 57.05
C THR A 161 -19.77 -57.63 55.55
N LEU A 162 -19.56 -58.78 54.91
CA LEU A 162 -19.44 -58.88 53.46
C LEU A 162 -20.81 -58.58 52.81
N VAL A 163 -20.86 -57.56 51.96
CA VAL A 163 -22.08 -57.13 51.26
C VAL A 163 -22.18 -57.80 49.91
N ALA A 164 -21.08 -57.82 49.15
CA ALA A 164 -20.96 -58.50 47.85
C ALA A 164 -19.51 -58.92 47.55
N GLU A 165 -19.36 -60.01 46.80
CA GLU A 165 -18.09 -60.47 46.23
C GLU A 165 -18.24 -60.53 44.69
N LEU A 166 -17.36 -59.85 43.96
CA LEU A 166 -17.38 -59.72 42.51
C LEU A 166 -16.14 -60.36 41.91
N SER A 167 -16.33 -61.30 40.98
CA SER A 167 -15.25 -61.94 40.22
C SER A 167 -14.92 -61.19 38.92
N SER A 168 -13.81 -61.53 38.27
CA SER A 168 -13.42 -60.96 36.96
C SER A 168 -14.43 -61.20 35.82
N GLY A 169 -15.38 -62.11 35.99
CA GLY A 169 -16.50 -62.27 35.05
C GLY A 169 -17.62 -61.24 35.23
N GLU A 170 -17.57 -60.47 36.32
CA GLU A 170 -18.63 -59.55 36.75
C GLU A 170 -18.15 -58.10 36.76
N VAL A 171 -16.88 -57.88 37.11
CA VAL A 171 -16.20 -56.59 36.92
C VAL A 171 -14.77 -56.87 36.48
N SER A 172 -14.41 -56.39 35.29
CA SER A 172 -13.07 -56.54 34.71
C SER A 172 -12.31 -55.23 34.89
N LEU A 173 -11.31 -55.23 35.78
CA LEU A 173 -10.44 -54.08 36.05
C LEU A 173 -8.99 -54.40 35.64
N GLY A 174 -8.25 -53.43 35.10
CA GLY A 174 -6.83 -53.55 34.78
C GLY A 174 -5.93 -53.71 36.00
N ASP A 175 -4.63 -53.88 35.78
CA ASP A 175 -3.64 -53.98 36.87
C ASP A 175 -3.38 -52.62 37.56
N SER A 176 -3.57 -51.51 36.85
CA SER A 176 -3.55 -50.14 37.38
C SER A 176 -4.98 -49.61 37.39
N VAL A 177 -5.45 -49.11 38.54
CA VAL A 177 -6.83 -48.63 38.70
C VAL A 177 -6.85 -47.36 39.55
N SER A 178 -7.79 -46.48 39.28
CA SER A 178 -8.03 -45.29 40.10
C SER A 178 -8.94 -45.68 41.27
N LEU A 179 -8.46 -45.50 42.51
CA LEU A 179 -9.16 -45.84 43.75
C LEU A 179 -9.39 -44.57 44.56
N GLY A 180 -10.63 -44.31 44.97
CA GLY A 180 -10.98 -43.02 45.56
C GLY A 180 -12.42 -42.87 46.05
N LEU A 181 -12.78 -41.62 46.34
CA LEU A 181 -14.07 -41.19 46.84
C LEU A 181 -14.85 -40.52 45.72
N ALA A 182 -16.07 -40.98 45.47
CA ALA A 182 -16.93 -40.49 44.39
C ALA A 182 -18.20 -39.86 44.95
N VAL A 183 -18.58 -38.69 44.42
CA VAL A 183 -19.81 -37.96 44.81
C VAL A 183 -20.56 -37.46 43.58
N THR A 184 -21.87 -37.74 43.53
CA THR A 184 -22.79 -37.17 42.53
C THR A 184 -24.05 -36.64 43.20
N SER A 185 -24.54 -35.50 42.71
CA SER A 185 -25.81 -34.90 43.14
C SER A 185 -27.04 -35.51 42.49
N HIS A 186 -26.85 -36.27 41.41
CA HIS A 186 -27.92 -36.73 40.52
C HIS A 186 -28.76 -35.56 39.92
N ASN A 187 -28.20 -34.35 39.92
CA ASN A 187 -28.80 -33.16 39.34
C ASN A 187 -27.65 -32.36 38.70
N PRO A 188 -27.44 -32.45 37.37
CA PRO A 188 -26.24 -31.97 36.69
C PRO A 188 -25.80 -30.55 37.03
N GLY A 189 -26.75 -29.64 37.28
CA GLY A 189 -26.50 -28.24 37.63
C GLY A 189 -26.51 -27.92 39.14
N THR A 190 -26.33 -28.89 40.03
CA THR A 190 -26.33 -28.65 41.49
C THR A 190 -25.25 -29.49 42.16
N LEU A 191 -24.43 -28.87 43.01
CA LEU A 191 -23.44 -29.58 43.84
C LEU A 191 -24.13 -30.30 44.99
N CYS A 192 -23.62 -31.48 45.33
CA CYS A 192 -24.01 -32.25 46.50
C CYS A 192 -22.78 -32.43 47.38
N GLU A 193 -22.88 -31.92 48.61
CA GLU A 193 -21.82 -32.05 49.61
C GLU A 193 -21.85 -33.45 50.25
N ALA A 194 -20.69 -34.10 50.37
CA ALA A 194 -20.51 -35.29 51.19
C ALA A 194 -19.24 -35.21 52.02
N GLU A 195 -19.34 -35.61 53.29
CA GLU A 195 -18.23 -35.60 54.25
C GLU A 195 -17.75 -37.03 54.52
N PHE A 196 -16.43 -37.20 54.53
CA PHE A 196 -15.75 -38.46 54.78
C PHE A 196 -14.69 -38.31 55.88
N SER A 197 -14.46 -39.38 56.63
CA SER A 197 -13.38 -39.47 57.64
C SER A 197 -12.75 -40.86 57.70
N GLU A 198 -11.65 -40.94 58.44
CA GLU A 198 -10.95 -42.19 58.78
C GLU A 198 -10.54 -43.03 57.55
N LEU A 199 -10.15 -42.33 56.48
CA LEU A 199 -9.65 -42.92 55.24
C LEU A 199 -8.35 -43.70 55.51
N ALA A 200 -8.29 -44.94 55.07
CA ALA A 200 -7.12 -45.79 55.21
C ALA A 200 -6.96 -46.75 54.03
N GLY A 201 -5.73 -47.00 53.61
CA GLY A 201 -5.43 -47.93 52.52
C GLY A 201 -5.61 -47.35 51.10
N VAL A 202 -5.89 -46.05 51.02
CA VAL A 202 -5.87 -45.21 49.81
C VAL A 202 -5.47 -43.79 50.24
N GLU A 203 -4.65 -43.11 49.44
CA GLU A 203 -4.15 -41.74 49.70
C GLU A 203 -4.44 -40.84 48.48
N PRO A 204 -5.70 -40.43 48.25
CA PRO A 204 -6.08 -39.63 47.09
C PRO A 204 -5.26 -38.35 46.96
N ALA A 205 -4.76 -38.07 45.76
CA ALA A 205 -3.92 -36.89 45.47
C ALA A 205 -4.47 -36.04 44.32
N TYR A 206 -5.35 -36.63 43.49
CA TYR A 206 -5.94 -36.00 42.32
C TYR A 206 -7.45 -35.90 42.49
N ASN A 207 -8.05 -34.87 41.93
CA ASN A 207 -9.50 -34.80 41.78
C ASN A 207 -9.86 -34.44 40.35
N ASP A 208 -11.00 -34.95 39.87
CA ASP A 208 -11.48 -34.69 38.52
C ASP A 208 -13.00 -34.88 38.43
N ASP A 209 -13.62 -34.15 37.50
CA ASP A 209 -15.02 -34.36 37.10
C ASP A 209 -15.07 -35.45 36.02
N VAL A 210 -15.61 -36.62 36.40
CA VAL A 210 -15.76 -37.73 35.47
C VAL A 210 -17.07 -37.57 34.70
N GLY A 211 -16.95 -37.42 33.39
CA GLY A 211 -18.09 -37.31 32.47
C GLY A 211 -18.62 -35.89 32.31
N LEU A 212 -19.83 -35.74 31.75
CA LEU A 212 -20.44 -34.43 31.54
C LEU A 212 -21.04 -33.90 32.85
N VAL A 213 -20.33 -32.95 33.47
CA VAL A 213 -20.74 -32.28 34.71
C VAL A 213 -20.99 -30.81 34.41
N GLU A 214 -22.21 -30.30 34.68
CA GLU A 214 -22.57 -28.90 34.34
C GLU A 214 -22.00 -27.88 35.34
N VAL A 215 -21.65 -28.32 36.55
CA VAL A 215 -21.03 -27.49 37.59
C VAL A 215 -19.86 -28.25 38.18
N ALA A 216 -18.64 -27.73 38.00
CA ALA A 216 -17.42 -28.38 38.46
C ALA A 216 -17.45 -28.68 39.95
N GLY A 217 -17.02 -29.89 40.31
CA GLY A 217 -16.89 -30.29 41.71
C GLY A 217 -15.62 -29.73 42.36
N ASN A 218 -15.52 -29.88 43.68
CA ASN A 218 -14.31 -29.55 44.42
C ASN A 218 -14.04 -30.55 45.55
N VAL A 219 -12.79 -30.55 46.02
CA VAL A 219 -12.36 -31.29 47.20
C VAL A 219 -11.72 -30.31 48.19
N SER A 220 -12.19 -30.36 49.43
CA SER A 220 -11.56 -29.68 50.56
C SER A 220 -11.09 -30.72 51.59
N VAL A 221 -9.81 -30.66 51.94
CA VAL A 221 -9.18 -31.58 52.90
C VAL A 221 -8.81 -30.80 54.15
N GLU A 222 -9.51 -31.04 55.25
CA GLU A 222 -9.15 -30.50 56.55
C GLU A 222 -8.02 -31.33 57.17
N THR A 223 -6.83 -30.75 57.25
CA THR A 223 -5.76 -31.29 58.11
C THR A 223 -5.91 -30.66 59.50
N ASP A 224 -6.24 -31.44 60.54
CA ASP A 224 -6.47 -30.87 61.88
C ASP A 224 -5.29 -29.98 62.31
N PRO A 225 -5.54 -28.69 62.58
CA PRO A 225 -4.54 -27.79 63.09
C PRO A 225 -4.17 -28.24 64.51
N THR A 226 -2.89 -28.55 64.75
CA THR A 226 -2.36 -28.13 66.06
C THR A 226 -2.71 -26.65 66.20
N PRO A 227 -3.36 -26.19 67.29
CA PRO A 227 -3.88 -24.83 67.37
C PRO A 227 -2.72 -23.83 67.35
N GLY A 228 -2.34 -23.46 66.14
CA GLY A 228 -1.56 -22.30 65.73
C GLY A 228 -2.53 -21.27 65.14
N PRO A 229 -2.08 -20.03 64.92
CA PRO A 229 -2.92 -19.00 64.32
C PRO A 229 -3.45 -19.50 62.96
N ASP A 230 -4.72 -19.21 62.65
CA ASP A 230 -5.31 -19.45 61.32
C ASP A 230 -4.39 -18.87 60.24
N PRO A 231 -4.23 -19.55 59.09
CA PRO A 231 -3.41 -19.02 58.01
C PRO A 231 -4.00 -17.70 57.51
N ALA A 232 -3.15 -16.69 57.36
CA ALA A 232 -3.55 -15.36 56.89
C ALA A 232 -4.10 -15.38 55.43
N VAL A 233 -3.78 -16.44 54.67
CA VAL A 233 -4.22 -16.64 53.29
C VAL A 233 -4.44 -18.14 53.01
N SER A 234 -5.50 -18.52 52.28
CA SER A 234 -5.69 -19.89 51.76
C SER A 234 -6.40 -19.91 50.40
N VAL A 235 -6.15 -20.94 49.58
CA VAL A 235 -6.63 -21.02 48.18
C VAL A 235 -7.05 -22.43 47.75
N SER A 236 -8.07 -22.51 46.90
CA SER A 236 -8.58 -23.73 46.27
C SER A 236 -8.45 -23.69 44.74
N THR A 237 -8.11 -24.83 44.14
CA THR A 237 -8.04 -25.01 42.68
C THR A 237 -9.38 -25.56 42.16
N GLY A 238 -9.97 -24.92 41.16
CA GLY A 238 -11.15 -25.39 40.42
C GLY A 238 -10.78 -26.15 39.14
N SER A 239 -11.72 -26.34 38.22
CA SER A 239 -11.51 -27.07 36.95
C SER A 239 -11.09 -26.15 35.79
N ALA A 240 -10.55 -26.73 34.72
CA ALA A 240 -10.34 -26.03 33.46
C ALA A 240 -11.63 -26.01 32.63
N SER A 241 -11.82 -24.96 31.83
CA SER A 241 -12.95 -24.80 30.92
C SER A 241 -12.49 -24.15 29.61
N ALA A 242 -13.38 -24.04 28.61
CA ALA A 242 -13.05 -23.48 27.29
C ALA A 242 -11.77 -24.06 26.67
N VAL A 243 -11.58 -25.38 26.83
CA VAL A 243 -10.40 -26.07 26.30
C VAL A 243 -10.52 -26.18 24.78
N THR A 244 -9.47 -25.75 24.07
CA THR A 244 -9.31 -25.88 22.62
C THR A 244 -8.10 -26.76 22.29
N THR A 245 -7.70 -26.81 21.04
CA THR A 245 -6.46 -27.47 20.60
C THR A 245 -5.21 -26.84 21.20
N ASP A 246 -5.24 -25.58 21.62
CA ASP A 246 -4.06 -24.82 22.05
C ASP A 246 -4.29 -23.91 23.27
N SER A 247 -5.48 -23.94 23.90
CA SER A 247 -5.80 -23.06 25.03
C SER A 247 -6.77 -23.68 26.05
N ALA A 248 -6.85 -23.08 27.24
CA ALA A 248 -7.85 -23.38 28.28
C ALA A 248 -7.99 -22.23 29.30
N THR A 249 -9.15 -22.10 29.95
CA THR A 249 -9.40 -21.21 31.10
C THR A 249 -9.30 -21.97 32.42
N LEU A 250 -8.35 -21.63 33.28
CA LEU A 250 -8.13 -22.23 34.61
C LEU A 250 -8.91 -21.47 35.69
N SER A 251 -9.52 -22.17 36.65
CA SER A 251 -10.32 -21.53 37.71
C SER A 251 -9.84 -21.85 39.13
N GLY A 252 -10.06 -20.94 40.07
CA GLY A 252 -9.64 -21.04 41.47
C GLY A 252 -10.40 -20.09 42.40
N SER A 253 -10.22 -20.25 43.70
CA SER A 253 -10.87 -19.43 44.73
C SER A 253 -9.91 -19.09 45.86
N LEU A 254 -9.82 -17.80 46.21
CA LEU A 254 -9.19 -17.37 47.45
C LEU A 254 -10.19 -17.51 48.59
N ASP A 255 -9.94 -18.44 49.50
CA ASP A 255 -10.91 -18.84 50.52
C ASP A 255 -10.79 -18.02 51.80
N VAL A 256 -9.55 -17.70 52.19
CA VAL A 256 -9.25 -16.91 53.39
C VAL A 256 -8.30 -15.76 53.06
N LEU A 257 -8.62 -14.57 53.58
CA LEU A 257 -7.75 -13.40 53.57
C LEU A 257 -7.93 -12.62 54.87
N GLU A 258 -7.10 -12.90 55.87
CA GLU A 258 -7.18 -12.30 57.21
C GLU A 258 -5.84 -11.69 57.63
N ASP A 259 -5.89 -10.57 58.37
CA ASP A 259 -4.71 -9.83 58.85
C ASP A 259 -3.73 -9.30 57.77
N VAL A 260 -4.12 -9.36 56.49
CA VAL A 260 -3.45 -8.77 55.33
C VAL A 260 -4.45 -7.96 54.47
N ASP A 261 -3.99 -6.91 53.79
CA ASP A 261 -4.86 -6.02 53.00
C ASP A 261 -5.24 -6.61 51.62
N SER A 262 -4.42 -7.51 51.08
CA SER A 262 -4.61 -8.18 49.79
C SER A 262 -3.70 -9.41 49.63
N ALA A 263 -4.09 -10.34 48.76
CA ALA A 263 -3.24 -11.43 48.27
C ALA A 263 -3.12 -11.38 46.74
N THR A 264 -1.95 -11.77 46.23
CA THR A 264 -1.75 -12.06 44.81
C THR A 264 -2.05 -13.53 44.55
N VAL A 265 -3.02 -13.82 43.68
CA VAL A 265 -3.41 -15.16 43.27
C VAL A 265 -3.00 -15.44 41.83
N HIS A 266 -2.53 -16.64 41.53
CA HIS A 266 -2.15 -17.09 40.18
C HIS A 266 -2.31 -18.61 40.06
N PHE A 267 -2.12 -19.16 38.86
CA PHE A 267 -2.03 -20.59 38.63
C PHE A 267 -0.62 -21.00 38.26
N GLU A 268 -0.19 -22.14 38.76
CA GLU A 268 0.93 -22.89 38.22
C GLU A 268 0.39 -23.98 37.30
N TYR A 269 0.88 -24.11 36.06
CA TYR A 269 0.48 -25.17 35.11
C TYR A 269 1.67 -25.77 34.36
N ARG A 270 1.54 -27.02 33.89
CA ARG A 270 2.58 -27.69 33.08
C ARG A 270 2.03 -28.91 32.35
N GLU A 271 2.72 -29.34 31.29
CA GLU A 271 2.49 -30.65 30.69
C GLU A 271 2.82 -31.73 31.73
N ARG A 272 1.91 -32.71 31.92
CA ARG A 272 1.99 -33.69 33.02
C ARG A 272 3.28 -34.51 33.06
N ALA A 273 3.96 -34.67 31.91
CA ALA A 273 5.23 -35.38 31.80
C ALA A 273 6.46 -34.56 32.26
N THR A 274 6.28 -33.28 32.58
CA THR A 274 7.37 -32.34 32.87
C THR A 274 7.48 -31.99 34.36
N SER A 275 8.58 -31.34 34.76
CA SER A 275 8.87 -31.03 36.17
C SER A 275 8.90 -29.55 36.51
N ALA A 276 8.94 -28.67 35.52
CA ALA A 276 8.91 -27.22 35.71
C ALA A 276 7.46 -26.73 35.60
N TRP A 277 7.05 -25.84 36.49
CA TRP A 277 5.76 -25.16 36.43
C TRP A 277 5.93 -23.85 35.65
N ASN A 278 4.97 -23.55 34.78
CA ASN A 278 4.72 -22.22 34.27
C ASN A 278 3.75 -21.51 35.22
N GLU A 279 3.81 -20.18 35.30
CA GLU A 279 2.94 -19.37 36.16
C GLU A 279 2.10 -18.41 35.29
N THR A 280 0.82 -18.27 35.60
CA THR A 280 -0.02 -17.20 35.03
C THR A 280 0.28 -15.86 35.71
N ASP A 281 -0.16 -14.77 35.10
CA ASP A 281 -0.09 -13.46 35.73
C ASP A 281 -0.83 -13.40 37.07
N GLY A 282 -0.24 -12.71 38.04
CA GLY A 282 -0.78 -12.58 39.40
C GLY A 282 -1.90 -11.55 39.49
N GLN A 283 -3.07 -11.97 39.97
CA GLN A 283 -4.22 -11.11 40.24
C GLN A 283 -4.26 -10.70 41.71
N THR A 284 -4.49 -9.41 42.00
CA THR A 284 -4.59 -8.95 43.39
C THR A 284 -6.04 -8.96 43.87
N LEU A 285 -6.34 -9.81 44.87
CA LEU A 285 -7.63 -9.84 45.55
C LEU A 285 -7.52 -9.19 46.94
N SER A 286 -8.43 -8.26 47.24
CA SER A 286 -8.53 -7.56 48.54
C SER A 286 -9.60 -8.15 49.46
N SER A 287 -10.22 -9.25 49.05
CA SER A 287 -11.15 -10.07 49.82
C SER A 287 -11.23 -11.47 49.21
N ALA A 288 -11.63 -12.48 49.99
CA ALA A 288 -11.95 -13.82 49.50
C ALA A 288 -12.91 -13.79 48.30
N GLY A 289 -12.69 -14.66 47.31
CA GLY A 289 -13.44 -14.68 46.05
C GLY A 289 -12.78 -15.53 44.96
N SER A 290 -13.54 -15.83 43.91
CA SER A 290 -13.08 -16.58 42.74
C SER A 290 -12.14 -15.77 41.87
N PHE A 291 -11.24 -16.47 41.17
CA PHE A 291 -10.40 -15.94 40.10
C PHE A 291 -10.18 -17.02 39.03
N ASP A 292 -9.85 -16.57 37.82
CA ASP A 292 -9.63 -17.42 36.66
C ASP A 292 -8.53 -16.83 35.77
N ALA A 293 -7.87 -17.65 34.95
CA ALA A 293 -6.86 -17.19 34.00
C ALA A 293 -6.84 -18.07 32.75
N ASP A 294 -6.76 -17.43 31.59
CA ASP A 294 -6.56 -18.12 30.31
C ASP A 294 -5.09 -18.51 30.11
N VAL A 295 -4.87 -19.72 29.60
CA VAL A 295 -3.56 -20.22 29.16
C VAL A 295 -3.64 -20.58 27.68
N THR A 296 -2.71 -20.09 26.88
CA THR A 296 -2.63 -20.27 25.42
C THR A 296 -1.27 -20.85 25.00
N GLY A 297 -1.11 -21.23 23.73
CA GLY A 297 0.12 -21.85 23.22
C GLY A 297 0.38 -23.26 23.76
N LEU A 298 -0.69 -23.96 24.13
CA LEU A 298 -0.64 -25.35 24.54
C LEU A 298 -0.48 -26.26 23.30
N SER A 299 0.17 -27.40 23.47
CA SER A 299 0.25 -28.42 22.42
C SER A 299 -1.12 -29.10 22.29
N ALA A 300 -1.56 -29.39 21.06
CA ALA A 300 -2.78 -30.17 20.82
C ALA A 300 -2.64 -31.62 21.31
N ASP A 301 -3.77 -32.28 21.60
CA ASP A 301 -3.84 -33.65 22.16
C ASP A 301 -2.88 -33.90 23.35
N THR A 302 -2.74 -32.92 24.24
CA THR A 302 -1.74 -32.95 25.31
C THR A 302 -2.37 -32.75 26.68
N GLU A 303 -2.01 -33.60 27.64
CA GLU A 303 -2.51 -33.55 29.02
C GLU A 303 -1.65 -32.61 29.90
N TYR A 304 -2.31 -31.62 30.50
CA TYR A 304 -1.74 -30.63 31.41
C TYR A 304 -2.23 -30.85 32.85
N GLU A 305 -1.40 -30.47 33.82
CA GLU A 305 -1.79 -30.35 35.23
C GLU A 305 -1.61 -28.91 35.72
N PHE A 306 -2.51 -28.46 36.60
CA PHE A 306 -2.47 -27.11 37.18
C PHE A 306 -2.92 -27.04 38.64
N ARG A 307 -2.54 -25.95 39.33
CA ARG A 307 -2.91 -25.64 40.72
C ARG A 307 -2.95 -24.14 40.99
N ALA A 308 -3.85 -23.72 41.86
CA ALA A 308 -3.96 -22.33 42.33
C ALA A 308 -2.92 -22.00 43.41
N VAL A 309 -2.37 -20.79 43.40
CA VAL A 309 -1.40 -20.27 44.38
C VAL A 309 -1.84 -18.89 44.86
N ALA A 310 -1.82 -18.66 46.16
CA ALA A 310 -2.07 -17.35 46.76
C ALA A 310 -0.87 -16.90 47.59
N VAL A 311 -0.42 -15.66 47.41
CA VAL A 311 0.71 -15.06 48.13
C VAL A 311 0.28 -13.73 48.76
N ALA A 312 0.38 -13.62 50.08
CA ALA A 312 0.14 -12.38 50.82
C ALA A 312 1.32 -12.10 51.76
N ASP A 313 1.95 -10.93 51.61
CA ASP A 313 3.21 -10.58 52.27
C ASP A 313 4.29 -11.68 52.08
N ASP A 314 4.74 -12.33 53.17
CA ASP A 314 5.74 -13.41 53.18
C ASP A 314 5.11 -14.81 53.33
N VAL A 315 3.78 -14.93 53.20
CA VAL A 315 3.03 -16.18 53.37
C VAL A 315 2.38 -16.59 52.06
N SER A 316 2.52 -17.87 51.69
CA SER A 316 1.90 -18.45 50.50
C SER A 316 1.09 -19.70 50.85
N ASP A 317 0.01 -19.93 50.10
CA ASP A 317 -0.74 -21.18 50.09
C ASP A 317 -0.89 -21.71 48.66
N THR A 318 -1.02 -23.03 48.52
CA THR A 318 -1.14 -23.72 47.23
C THR A 318 -2.27 -24.74 47.30
N GLY A 319 -3.24 -24.62 46.38
CA GLY A 319 -4.37 -25.52 46.25
C GLY A 319 -3.99 -26.90 45.71
N SER A 320 -4.99 -27.79 45.59
CA SER A 320 -4.82 -29.13 45.02
C SER A 320 -4.43 -29.09 43.54
N THR A 321 -3.75 -30.12 43.05
CA THR A 321 -3.47 -30.28 41.61
C THR A 321 -4.66 -30.95 40.89
N THR A 322 -5.03 -30.42 39.74
CA THR A 322 -6.01 -31.02 38.81
C THR A 322 -5.44 -31.09 37.38
N THR A 323 -6.15 -31.72 36.43
CA THR A 323 -5.69 -31.97 35.06
C THR A 323 -6.72 -31.58 33.99
N PHE A 324 -6.26 -31.32 32.76
CA PHE A 324 -7.10 -31.21 31.56
C PHE A 324 -6.31 -31.65 30.31
N THR A 325 -7.00 -31.98 29.20
CA THR A 325 -6.38 -32.37 27.92
C THR A 325 -6.89 -31.46 26.81
N THR A 326 -5.98 -30.88 26.02
CA THR A 326 -6.32 -30.08 24.82
C THR A 326 -6.96 -30.96 23.73
N ASP A 327 -7.80 -30.34 22.89
CA ASP A 327 -8.50 -31.07 21.83
C ASP A 327 -7.52 -31.63 20.77
N GLU A 328 -7.92 -32.71 20.07
CA GLU A 328 -7.20 -33.17 18.88
C GLU A 328 -7.44 -32.19 17.71
N PRO A 329 -6.43 -31.89 16.87
CA PRO A 329 -6.64 -31.10 15.67
C PRO A 329 -7.55 -31.89 14.72
N SER A 330 -8.63 -31.27 14.24
CA SER A 330 -9.46 -31.89 13.21
C SER A 330 -8.68 -31.95 11.90
N GLU A 331 -8.39 -33.15 11.37
CA GLU A 331 -7.84 -33.22 10.01
C GLU A 331 -8.83 -32.56 9.03
N PRO A 332 -8.39 -31.57 8.23
CA PRO A 332 -9.23 -31.06 7.17
C PRO A 332 -9.57 -32.22 6.24
N GLY A 333 -10.85 -32.31 5.86
CA GLY A 333 -11.26 -33.20 4.78
C GLY A 333 -10.54 -32.83 3.47
N ILE A 334 -10.87 -33.52 2.39
CA ILE A 334 -10.41 -33.11 1.06
C ILE A 334 -10.83 -31.65 0.82
N VAL A 335 -9.88 -30.80 0.46
CA VAL A 335 -10.07 -29.41 0.01
C VAL A 335 -9.93 -29.37 -1.50
N THR A 336 -10.88 -28.74 -2.19
CA THR A 336 -10.80 -28.51 -3.64
C THR A 336 -10.43 -27.06 -3.90
N VAL A 337 -9.33 -26.84 -4.61
CA VAL A 337 -8.89 -25.52 -5.09
C VAL A 337 -9.12 -25.48 -6.59
N GLU A 338 -9.90 -24.50 -7.05
CA GLU A 338 -10.14 -24.21 -8.47
C GLU A 338 -9.39 -22.95 -8.86
N GLY A 339 -8.53 -23.02 -9.88
CA GLY A 339 -7.75 -21.87 -10.36
C GLY A 339 -7.68 -21.80 -11.88
N ALA A 340 -7.72 -20.58 -12.42
CA ALA A 340 -7.43 -20.28 -13.81
C ALA A 340 -6.09 -19.53 -13.93
N GLY A 341 -5.65 -19.23 -15.16
CA GLY A 341 -4.43 -18.48 -15.44
C GLY A 341 -3.60 -19.06 -16.58
N GLU A 342 -2.74 -18.26 -17.20
CA GLU A 342 -1.88 -18.64 -18.32
C GLU A 342 -0.72 -19.55 -17.89
N ASP A 343 0.03 -19.18 -16.85
CA ASP A 343 1.10 -20.03 -16.32
C ASP A 343 1.64 -19.61 -14.94
N ILE A 344 2.34 -20.53 -14.26
CA ILE A 344 3.29 -20.26 -13.17
C ILE A 344 4.68 -20.57 -13.72
N TRP A 345 5.32 -19.60 -14.39
CA TRP A 345 6.60 -19.83 -15.08
C TRP A 345 7.36 -18.59 -15.56
N ASN A 346 6.73 -17.68 -16.30
CA ASN A 346 7.42 -16.54 -16.92
C ASN A 346 7.83 -15.53 -15.83
N ASP A 347 8.24 -14.32 -16.20
CA ASP A 347 8.48 -13.21 -15.28
C ASP A 347 7.23 -12.80 -14.46
N ALA A 348 6.03 -13.24 -14.84
CA ALA A 348 4.78 -13.11 -14.08
C ALA A 348 4.02 -14.45 -13.97
N ASP A 349 3.34 -14.65 -12.85
CA ASP A 349 2.54 -15.83 -12.50
C ASP A 349 1.03 -15.51 -12.49
N GLU A 350 0.23 -16.39 -13.10
CA GLU A 350 -1.24 -16.32 -13.11
C GLU A 350 -1.86 -17.61 -12.55
N PHE A 351 -2.47 -17.54 -11.36
CA PHE A 351 -3.04 -18.69 -10.65
C PHE A 351 -3.98 -18.32 -9.50
N HIS A 352 -4.66 -19.32 -8.91
CA HIS A 352 -5.38 -19.17 -7.65
C HIS A 352 -4.57 -19.79 -6.49
N TYR A 353 -4.45 -19.06 -5.38
CA TYR A 353 -3.61 -19.42 -4.24
C TYR A 353 -4.42 -19.50 -2.96
N TYR A 354 -4.30 -20.61 -2.21
CA TYR A 354 -4.90 -20.82 -0.89
C TYR A 354 -3.79 -21.01 0.15
N PHE A 355 -3.60 -20.05 1.05
CA PHE A 355 -2.35 -19.85 1.80
C PHE A 355 -2.53 -19.32 3.22
N THR A 356 -1.41 -19.30 3.97
CA THR A 356 -1.23 -18.63 5.26
C THR A 356 0.10 -17.87 5.25
N GLU A 357 0.21 -16.81 6.05
CA GLU A 357 1.48 -16.16 6.37
C GLU A 357 2.40 -17.09 7.18
N VAL A 358 3.70 -17.06 6.91
CA VAL A 358 4.73 -17.81 7.63
C VAL A 358 5.97 -16.93 7.85
N SER A 359 6.66 -17.14 8.96
CA SER A 359 7.94 -16.51 9.27
C SER A 359 8.97 -17.55 9.71
N GLY A 360 10.17 -17.50 9.14
CA GLY A 360 11.28 -18.40 9.46
C GLY A 360 11.09 -19.85 8.98
N ASP A 361 11.60 -20.81 9.76
CA ASP A 361 11.64 -22.22 9.40
C ASP A 361 10.25 -22.88 9.39
N PHE A 362 9.93 -23.62 8.32
CA PHE A 362 8.68 -24.41 8.20
C PHE A 362 8.93 -25.81 7.62
N ASP A 363 7.96 -26.71 7.84
CA ASP A 363 7.95 -28.08 7.31
C ASP A 363 6.53 -28.47 6.90
N ALA A 364 6.18 -28.23 5.63
CA ALA A 364 4.84 -28.43 5.11
C ALA A 364 4.73 -29.70 4.26
N VAL A 365 3.61 -30.42 4.43
CA VAL A 365 3.27 -31.66 3.75
C VAL A 365 1.86 -31.58 3.20
N VAL A 366 1.66 -32.03 1.97
CA VAL A 366 0.34 -32.19 1.35
C VAL A 366 0.28 -33.46 0.49
N HIS A 367 -0.90 -34.04 0.38
CA HIS A 367 -1.21 -35.07 -0.61
C HIS A 367 -2.08 -34.47 -1.72
N VAL A 368 -1.68 -34.66 -2.98
CA VAL A 368 -2.47 -34.30 -4.16
C VAL A 368 -3.30 -35.51 -4.56
N ASP A 369 -4.61 -35.45 -4.34
CA ASP A 369 -5.54 -36.57 -4.58
C ASP A 369 -5.98 -36.69 -6.04
N ASP A 370 -6.34 -35.57 -6.67
CA ASP A 370 -6.75 -35.50 -8.07
C ASP A 370 -6.49 -34.10 -8.64
N GLN A 371 -6.21 -34.01 -9.95
CA GLN A 371 -6.08 -32.76 -10.69
C GLN A 371 -6.77 -32.92 -12.05
N GLU A 372 -7.58 -31.93 -12.44
CA GLU A 372 -8.20 -31.89 -13.77
C GLU A 372 -7.17 -31.64 -14.88
N ASP A 373 -7.27 -32.42 -15.97
CA ASP A 373 -6.44 -32.27 -17.18
C ASP A 373 -7.06 -31.23 -18.14
N THR A 374 -6.97 -29.94 -17.76
CA THR A 374 -7.40 -28.81 -18.59
C THR A 374 -6.43 -28.54 -19.74
N ASP A 375 -5.13 -28.60 -19.45
CA ASP A 375 -4.03 -28.57 -20.40
C ASP A 375 -2.84 -29.40 -19.88
N GLY A 376 -1.97 -29.86 -20.78
CA GLY A 376 -0.77 -30.62 -20.43
C GLY A 376 0.29 -29.82 -19.65
N TRP A 377 0.08 -28.52 -19.46
CA TRP A 377 0.92 -27.62 -18.67
C TRP A 377 0.23 -27.01 -17.45
N ALA A 378 -1.03 -27.38 -17.15
CA ALA A 378 -1.69 -26.99 -15.91
C ALA A 378 -0.84 -27.41 -14.69
N LYS A 379 -0.81 -26.62 -13.63
CA LYS A 379 0.06 -26.88 -12.47
C LYS A 379 -0.75 -26.80 -11.19
N SER A 380 -0.47 -27.73 -10.28
CA SER A 380 -0.99 -27.67 -8.92
C SER A 380 0.00 -28.21 -7.91
N GLY A 381 -0.01 -27.69 -6.68
CA GLY A 381 0.89 -28.18 -5.64
C GLY A 381 1.20 -27.18 -4.53
N LEU A 382 2.15 -27.59 -3.68
CA LEU A 382 2.61 -26.84 -2.51
C LEU A 382 3.63 -25.79 -2.93
N MET A 383 3.38 -24.53 -2.57
CA MET A 383 4.20 -23.37 -2.91
C MET A 383 4.48 -22.50 -1.70
N VAL A 384 5.72 -21.99 -1.60
CA VAL A 384 6.08 -20.82 -0.79
C VAL A 384 6.42 -19.65 -1.72
N ARG A 385 6.04 -18.43 -1.35
CA ARG A 385 6.31 -17.19 -2.10
C ARG A 385 6.54 -16.00 -1.17
N GLU A 386 7.38 -15.04 -1.58
CA GLU A 386 7.79 -13.90 -0.73
C GLU A 386 6.70 -12.84 -0.55
N SER A 387 5.93 -12.55 -1.60
CA SER A 387 4.90 -11.52 -1.66
C SER A 387 3.73 -12.03 -2.50
N LEU A 388 2.64 -11.25 -2.60
CA LEU A 388 1.46 -11.60 -3.39
C LEU A 388 1.45 -11.02 -4.82
N GLU A 389 2.51 -10.30 -5.20
CA GLU A 389 2.74 -9.76 -6.56
C GLU A 389 3.00 -10.87 -7.59
N ASP A 390 2.59 -10.70 -8.85
CA ASP A 390 2.69 -11.77 -9.86
C ASP A 390 4.14 -12.15 -10.24
N ASP A 391 5.11 -11.30 -9.96
CA ASP A 391 6.53 -11.51 -10.25
C ASP A 391 7.36 -12.03 -9.05
N ALA A 392 6.71 -12.38 -7.94
CA ALA A 392 7.34 -12.73 -6.67
C ALA A 392 8.27 -13.97 -6.73
N THR A 393 9.39 -13.91 -6.02
CA THR A 393 10.26 -15.05 -5.70
C THR A 393 9.43 -16.17 -5.07
N ASN A 394 9.54 -17.39 -5.61
CA ASN A 394 8.74 -18.52 -5.15
C ASN A 394 9.44 -19.87 -5.37
N ALA A 395 9.01 -20.88 -4.63
CA ALA A 395 9.38 -22.27 -4.87
C ALA A 395 8.16 -23.18 -4.74
N MET A 396 7.93 -24.02 -5.75
CA MET A 396 6.75 -24.88 -5.86
C MET A 396 7.13 -26.33 -6.16
N VAL A 397 6.61 -27.25 -5.36
CA VAL A 397 6.53 -28.67 -5.73
C VAL A 397 5.27 -28.85 -6.55
N ARG A 398 5.40 -29.10 -7.86
CA ARG A 398 4.27 -29.10 -8.79
C ARG A 398 3.96 -30.49 -9.36
N THR A 399 2.66 -30.72 -9.51
CA THR A 399 2.08 -31.79 -10.32
C THR A 399 1.45 -31.18 -11.57
N THR A 400 1.60 -31.87 -12.69
CA THR A 400 1.10 -31.44 -14.00
C THR A 400 0.40 -32.62 -14.68
N PRO A 401 -0.75 -32.43 -15.36
CA PRO A 401 -1.46 -33.52 -16.00
C PRO A 401 -0.59 -34.32 -16.96
N GLY A 402 -0.57 -35.65 -16.77
CA GLY A 402 0.17 -36.58 -17.62
C GLY A 402 1.70 -36.55 -17.46
N ASN A 403 2.24 -35.74 -16.53
CA ASN A 403 3.66 -35.65 -16.20
C ASN A 403 3.92 -36.06 -14.74
N ASP A 404 5.16 -36.46 -14.46
CA ASP A 404 5.63 -36.80 -13.11
C ASP A 404 5.86 -35.50 -12.29
N THR A 405 5.74 -35.58 -10.96
CA THR A 405 5.96 -34.46 -10.02
C THR A 405 7.39 -33.91 -10.13
N SER A 406 7.52 -32.58 -10.17
CA SER A 406 8.79 -31.86 -10.31
C SER A 406 8.79 -30.56 -9.51
N VAL A 407 9.89 -29.82 -9.50
CA VAL A 407 10.02 -28.57 -8.74
C VAL A 407 10.31 -27.41 -9.68
N SER A 408 9.64 -26.28 -9.47
CA SER A 408 9.93 -24.98 -10.11
C SER A 408 10.25 -23.97 -9.02
N TRP A 409 11.03 -22.96 -9.39
CA TRP A 409 11.30 -21.83 -8.52
C TRP A 409 11.62 -20.59 -9.34
N ARG A 410 11.27 -19.43 -8.81
CA ARG A 410 11.77 -18.13 -9.25
C ARG A 410 12.94 -17.73 -8.35
N PRO A 411 14.14 -17.45 -8.89
CA PRO A 411 15.32 -17.14 -8.06
C PRO A 411 15.25 -15.83 -7.29
N GLU A 412 14.72 -14.78 -7.92
CA GLU A 412 14.56 -13.42 -7.40
C GLU A 412 13.34 -12.77 -8.09
N THR A 413 12.76 -11.74 -7.49
CA THR A 413 11.60 -11.02 -8.02
C THR A 413 11.81 -10.59 -9.48
N GLY A 414 10.86 -10.88 -10.37
CA GLY A 414 10.93 -10.54 -11.79
C GLY A 414 11.86 -11.39 -12.66
N ALA A 415 12.57 -12.38 -12.12
CA ALA A 415 13.40 -13.29 -12.93
C ALA A 415 12.59 -14.42 -13.58
N ASP A 416 12.99 -14.96 -14.73
CA ASP A 416 12.35 -16.17 -15.31
C ASP A 416 12.41 -17.38 -14.36
N ALA A 417 11.35 -18.20 -14.30
CA ALA A 417 11.37 -19.40 -13.46
C ALA A 417 12.33 -20.50 -13.97
N GLY A 418 13.01 -21.13 -13.02
CA GLY A 418 13.77 -22.36 -13.17
C GLY A 418 12.94 -23.61 -12.86
N SER A 419 13.46 -24.78 -13.26
CA SER A 419 12.82 -26.06 -12.97
C SER A 419 13.83 -27.21 -12.99
N THR A 420 13.51 -28.30 -12.31
CA THR A 420 14.29 -29.55 -12.37
C THR A 420 14.18 -30.29 -13.71
N THR A 421 13.43 -29.75 -14.69
CA THR A 421 13.09 -30.42 -15.96
C THR A 421 13.30 -29.60 -17.23
N SER A 422 13.78 -28.35 -17.16
CA SER A 422 13.96 -27.45 -18.32
C SER A 422 15.42 -27.30 -18.76
N ASP A 423 15.64 -27.04 -20.06
CA ASP A 423 16.96 -26.96 -20.72
C ASP A 423 17.73 -25.63 -20.49
N LEU A 424 17.25 -24.73 -19.61
CA LEU A 424 17.84 -23.38 -19.42
C LEU A 424 19.07 -23.36 -18.48
N GLY A 425 19.43 -24.50 -17.85
CA GLY A 425 20.60 -24.63 -16.96
C GLY A 425 21.09 -26.08 -16.80
N GLU A 426 22.12 -26.33 -15.97
CA GLU A 426 22.41 -27.71 -15.50
C GLU A 426 21.39 -28.09 -14.42
N ASP A 427 20.73 -29.25 -14.54
CA ASP A 427 19.72 -29.69 -13.57
C ASP A 427 20.29 -29.75 -12.14
N LEU A 428 19.69 -29.01 -11.21
CA LEU A 428 20.02 -29.05 -9.76
C LEU A 428 19.41 -30.27 -9.04
N THR A 429 18.80 -31.17 -9.79
CA THR A 429 18.07 -32.33 -9.28
C THR A 429 18.95 -33.35 -8.54
N ALA A 430 18.46 -33.85 -7.42
CA ALA A 430 18.99 -35.01 -6.70
C ALA A 430 18.53 -36.36 -7.30
N VAL A 431 17.58 -36.33 -8.27
CA VAL A 431 16.95 -37.51 -8.90
C VAL A 431 17.25 -37.55 -10.40
N ASP A 432 17.58 -38.74 -10.94
CA ASP A 432 17.84 -38.98 -12.37
C ASP A 432 16.58 -38.67 -13.20
N GLY A 433 16.65 -37.66 -14.07
CA GLY A 433 15.53 -37.20 -14.91
C GLY A 433 14.64 -36.11 -14.30
N GLY A 434 14.97 -35.59 -13.12
CA GLY A 434 14.35 -34.36 -12.59
C GLY A 434 12.92 -34.47 -12.07
N THR A 435 12.35 -35.68 -12.09
CA THR A 435 10.93 -35.95 -11.89
C THR A 435 10.71 -37.19 -11.01
N LEU A 436 9.53 -37.27 -10.37
CA LEU A 436 9.08 -38.43 -9.60
C LEU A 436 7.57 -38.71 -9.84
N ASP A 437 7.21 -39.95 -10.17
CA ASP A 437 5.82 -40.42 -10.16
C ASP A 437 5.38 -40.65 -8.70
N VAL A 438 4.89 -39.57 -8.05
CA VAL A 438 4.52 -39.48 -6.63
C VAL A 438 3.41 -38.46 -6.41
N TYR A 439 2.61 -38.63 -5.35
CA TYR A 439 1.44 -37.80 -5.04
C TYR A 439 1.56 -37.07 -3.69
N TRP A 440 2.50 -37.45 -2.83
CA TRP A 440 2.84 -36.70 -1.63
C TRP A 440 3.92 -35.67 -1.94
N GLN A 441 3.71 -34.43 -1.52
CA GLN A 441 4.61 -33.31 -1.67
C GLN A 441 5.02 -32.78 -0.28
N ARG A 442 6.26 -32.33 -0.16
CA ARG A 442 6.76 -31.71 1.07
C ARG A 442 7.77 -30.61 0.76
N LEU A 443 7.64 -29.47 1.42
CA LEU A 443 8.49 -28.30 1.30
C LEU A 443 9.00 -27.91 2.68
N VAL A 444 10.33 -27.78 2.82
CA VAL A 444 10.99 -27.51 4.10
C VAL A 444 11.89 -26.30 3.96
N ARG A 445 11.76 -25.34 4.86
CA ARG A 445 12.72 -24.25 5.04
C ARG A 445 13.56 -24.49 6.29
N THR A 446 14.86 -24.24 6.19
CA THR A 446 15.78 -24.21 7.33
C THR A 446 16.84 -23.14 7.11
N GLY A 447 16.69 -21.99 7.77
CA GLY A 447 17.37 -20.74 7.42
C GLY A 447 17.09 -20.35 5.96
N ASP A 448 18.15 -20.03 5.23
CA ASP A 448 18.09 -19.61 3.82
C ASP A 448 18.08 -20.80 2.82
N THR A 449 17.66 -21.98 3.26
CA THR A 449 17.66 -23.19 2.43
C THR A 449 16.27 -23.80 2.30
N ILE A 450 15.81 -23.95 1.06
CA ILE A 450 14.56 -24.62 0.71
C ILE A 450 14.84 -26.04 0.19
N ARG A 451 14.13 -27.03 0.73
CA ARG A 451 14.22 -28.43 0.29
C ARG A 451 12.85 -28.94 -0.12
N ALA A 452 12.78 -29.46 -1.34
CA ALA A 452 11.56 -30.03 -1.90
C ALA A 452 11.68 -31.55 -2.01
N TYR A 453 10.64 -32.25 -1.55
CA TYR A 453 10.58 -33.71 -1.51
C TYR A 453 9.29 -34.23 -2.15
N GLY A 454 9.36 -35.48 -2.64
CA GLY A 454 8.21 -36.23 -3.12
C GLY A 454 8.18 -37.66 -2.56
N ALA A 455 6.98 -38.21 -2.36
CA ALA A 455 6.82 -39.57 -1.82
C ALA A 455 5.56 -40.32 -2.32
N GLN A 456 5.64 -41.65 -2.31
CA GLN A 456 4.47 -42.52 -2.52
C GLN A 456 3.63 -42.70 -1.24
N SER A 457 4.21 -42.38 -0.08
CA SER A 457 3.57 -42.45 1.23
C SER A 457 4.29 -41.50 2.19
N PRO A 458 3.63 -40.97 3.23
CA PRO A 458 4.22 -39.96 4.12
C PRO A 458 5.40 -40.49 4.96
N ASP A 459 5.64 -41.81 4.96
CA ASP A 459 6.74 -42.47 5.70
C ASP A 459 8.08 -42.56 4.93
N ASP A 460 8.14 -42.24 3.62
CA ASP A 460 9.32 -42.52 2.77
C ASP A 460 9.60 -41.40 1.72
N TRP A 461 10.26 -40.34 2.17
CA TRP A 461 10.55 -39.13 1.37
C TRP A 461 11.81 -39.23 0.50
N THR A 462 11.69 -38.80 -0.75
CA THR A 462 12.82 -38.62 -1.68
C THR A 462 13.06 -37.14 -1.93
N LEU A 463 14.28 -36.66 -1.66
CA LEU A 463 14.69 -35.29 -1.99
C LEU A 463 14.74 -35.12 -3.51
N ILE A 464 14.06 -34.10 -4.03
CA ILE A 464 14.07 -33.74 -5.46
C ILE A 464 15.14 -32.67 -5.71
N VAL A 465 15.13 -31.59 -4.93
CA VAL A 465 16.09 -30.48 -5.04
C VAL A 465 16.32 -29.80 -3.69
N GLU A 466 17.51 -29.23 -3.52
CA GLU A 466 17.91 -28.34 -2.42
C GLU A 466 18.33 -27.02 -3.06
N LEU A 467 17.65 -25.93 -2.70
CA LEU A 467 17.92 -24.56 -3.15
C LEU A 467 18.51 -23.77 -1.98
N THR A 468 19.65 -23.13 -2.18
CA THR A 468 20.34 -22.29 -1.19
C THR A 468 20.26 -20.82 -1.59
N GLU A 469 20.86 -19.93 -0.79
CA GLU A 469 20.97 -18.48 -1.07
C GLU A 469 21.54 -18.16 -2.46
N ASP A 470 22.32 -19.07 -3.06
CA ASP A 470 22.88 -18.90 -4.41
C ASP A 470 21.85 -19.17 -5.53
N GLU A 471 20.73 -19.82 -5.21
CA GLU A 471 19.71 -20.26 -6.19
C GLU A 471 18.32 -19.66 -5.97
N ILE A 472 18.00 -19.21 -4.75
CA ILE A 472 16.75 -18.53 -4.41
C ILE A 472 16.99 -17.53 -3.26
N ASP A 473 16.55 -16.29 -3.44
CA ASP A 473 16.63 -15.21 -2.45
C ASP A 473 15.24 -14.95 -1.84
N LEU A 474 14.82 -15.81 -0.90
CA LEU A 474 13.50 -15.73 -0.26
C LEU A 474 13.59 -15.05 1.11
N SER A 475 12.80 -14.00 1.34
CA SER A 475 12.68 -13.30 2.64
C SER A 475 12.31 -14.24 3.78
N ASP A 476 12.65 -13.91 5.03
CA ASP A 476 12.28 -14.70 6.23
C ASP A 476 10.77 -14.84 6.39
N ASP A 477 10.02 -13.79 6.05
CA ASP A 477 8.57 -13.76 6.01
C ASP A 477 8.06 -14.10 4.60
N GLY A 478 6.89 -14.73 4.49
CA GLY A 478 6.26 -15.02 3.22
C GLY A 478 4.93 -15.77 3.36
N PHE A 479 4.44 -16.32 2.26
CA PHE A 479 3.16 -17.03 2.18
C PHE A 479 3.39 -18.48 1.77
N LEU A 480 2.75 -19.42 2.47
CA LEU A 480 2.85 -20.87 2.25
C LEU A 480 1.47 -21.47 2.02
N GLY A 481 1.31 -22.23 0.93
CA GLY A 481 -0.02 -22.63 0.50
C GLY A 481 -0.09 -23.53 -0.73
N LEU A 482 -1.32 -23.71 -1.21
CA LEU A 482 -1.69 -24.52 -2.36
C LEU A 482 -1.94 -23.61 -3.56
N ALA A 483 -1.21 -23.81 -4.65
CA ALA A 483 -1.34 -23.04 -5.89
C ALA A 483 -1.94 -23.90 -7.00
N VAL A 484 -2.88 -23.35 -7.78
CA VAL A 484 -3.50 -24.01 -8.93
C VAL A 484 -3.63 -23.06 -10.12
N THR A 485 -3.11 -23.46 -11.27
CA THR A 485 -3.32 -22.78 -12.57
C THR A 485 -3.79 -23.79 -13.61
N SER A 486 -4.66 -23.33 -14.52
CA SER A 486 -5.22 -24.17 -15.58
C SER A 486 -4.37 -24.21 -16.85
N ALA A 487 -3.34 -23.35 -16.93
CA ALA A 487 -2.60 -23.03 -18.15
C ALA A 487 -3.52 -22.63 -19.34
N SER A 488 -4.67 -22.03 -19.00
CA SER A 488 -5.66 -21.51 -19.93
C SER A 488 -6.53 -20.47 -19.21
N PRO A 489 -6.27 -19.16 -19.38
CA PRO A 489 -6.88 -18.08 -18.60
C PRO A 489 -8.41 -18.16 -18.52
N GLY A 490 -9.07 -18.53 -19.62
CA GLY A 490 -10.54 -18.62 -19.67
C GLY A 490 -11.18 -19.89 -19.07
N THR A 491 -10.43 -20.78 -18.41
CA THR A 491 -10.94 -22.07 -17.87
C THR A 491 -10.39 -22.34 -16.48
N LEU A 492 -11.25 -22.78 -15.54
CA LEU A 492 -10.82 -23.25 -14.21
C LEU A 492 -10.29 -24.69 -14.28
N CYS A 493 -9.21 -24.97 -13.56
CA CYS A 493 -8.71 -26.31 -13.26
C CYS A 493 -8.95 -26.61 -11.78
N ALA A 494 -9.59 -27.74 -11.47
CA ALA A 494 -9.82 -28.18 -10.10
C ALA A 494 -8.74 -29.18 -9.64
N THR A 495 -8.18 -28.96 -8.45
CA THR A 495 -7.30 -29.91 -7.76
C THR A 495 -7.83 -30.22 -6.36
N GLU A 496 -7.88 -31.51 -6.01
CA GLU A 496 -8.23 -32.02 -4.68
C GLU A 496 -6.94 -32.28 -3.87
N PHE A 497 -6.88 -31.72 -2.66
CA PHE A 497 -5.78 -31.88 -1.71
C PHE A 497 -6.28 -32.47 -0.39
N SER A 498 -5.43 -33.26 0.28
CA SER A 498 -5.68 -33.75 1.64
C SER A 498 -4.40 -33.82 2.46
N SER A 499 -4.54 -34.15 3.75
CA SER A 499 -3.40 -34.35 4.66
C SER A 499 -2.49 -33.12 4.79
N LEU A 500 -3.10 -31.93 4.85
CA LEU A 500 -2.39 -30.66 5.04
C LEU A 500 -1.77 -30.64 6.43
N THR A 501 -0.44 -30.73 6.52
CA THR A 501 0.31 -30.67 7.79
C THR A 501 1.40 -29.62 7.66
N GLY A 502 1.49 -28.70 8.63
CA GLY A 502 2.45 -27.59 8.57
C GLY A 502 2.14 -26.54 7.48
N VAL A 503 0.93 -26.60 6.91
CA VAL A 503 0.34 -25.62 6.00
C VAL A 503 -1.13 -25.49 6.38
N GLU A 504 -1.48 -24.40 7.04
CA GLU A 504 -2.82 -24.15 7.63
C GLU A 504 -3.45 -22.93 6.95
N PRO A 505 -3.80 -23.02 5.66
CA PRO A 505 -4.25 -21.88 4.88
C PRO A 505 -5.62 -21.37 5.34
N THR A 506 -5.74 -20.06 5.50
CA THR A 506 -6.97 -19.35 5.90
C THR A 506 -7.37 -18.27 4.89
N HIS A 507 -6.47 -17.92 3.97
CA HIS A 507 -6.67 -16.90 2.95
C HIS A 507 -6.64 -17.50 1.55
N ASN A 508 -7.46 -17.00 0.62
CA ASN A 508 -7.27 -17.28 -0.80
C ASN A 508 -7.40 -16.05 -1.66
N GLN A 509 -6.72 -16.07 -2.81
CA GLN A 509 -6.85 -15.05 -3.83
C GLN A 509 -6.34 -15.52 -5.19
N ASP A 510 -6.76 -14.81 -6.24
CA ASP A 510 -6.10 -14.89 -7.54
C ASP A 510 -4.82 -14.03 -7.54
N VAL A 511 -3.76 -14.54 -8.15
CA VAL A 511 -2.48 -13.85 -8.34
C VAL A 511 -2.30 -13.67 -9.86
N GLY A 512 -1.96 -12.45 -10.27
CA GLY A 512 -1.84 -12.06 -11.69
C GLY A 512 -3.19 -11.72 -12.32
N ASP A 513 -3.18 -11.43 -13.62
CA ASP A 513 -4.39 -11.09 -14.39
C ASP A 513 -5.18 -12.35 -14.79
N VAL A 514 -6.00 -12.85 -13.86
CA VAL A 514 -6.78 -14.07 -14.08
C VAL A 514 -8.17 -13.75 -14.66
N ASP A 515 -8.42 -14.23 -15.89
CA ASP A 515 -9.68 -14.07 -16.64
C ASP A 515 -10.93 -14.60 -15.92
N VAL A 516 -10.78 -15.62 -15.06
CA VAL A 516 -11.87 -16.26 -14.31
C VAL A 516 -11.43 -16.51 -12.87
N ALA A 517 -12.11 -15.84 -11.93
CA ALA A 517 -11.76 -15.95 -10.51
C ALA A 517 -11.83 -17.40 -9.98
N GLY A 518 -10.81 -17.78 -9.23
CA GLY A 518 -10.72 -19.09 -8.58
C GLY A 518 -11.64 -19.23 -7.36
N SER A 519 -11.62 -20.42 -6.76
CA SER A 519 -12.35 -20.67 -5.52
C SER A 519 -11.76 -21.83 -4.71
N VAL A 520 -12.11 -21.87 -3.41
CA VAL A 520 -11.76 -22.97 -2.50
C VAL A 520 -13.03 -23.52 -1.87
N THR A 521 -13.19 -24.84 -1.88
CA THR A 521 -14.36 -25.53 -1.30
C THR A 521 -13.94 -26.72 -0.45
N ASP A 522 -14.78 -27.07 0.52
CA ASP A 522 -14.61 -28.24 1.38
C ASP A 522 -15.07 -29.54 0.70
N THR A 523 -14.98 -30.66 1.42
CA THR A 523 -15.41 -31.99 0.91
C THR A 523 -16.92 -32.07 0.58
N GLY A 524 -17.73 -31.12 1.05
CA GLY A 524 -19.15 -30.96 0.73
C GLY A 524 -19.41 -30.15 -0.55
N GLY A 525 -18.39 -29.46 -1.06
CA GLY A 525 -18.49 -28.47 -2.13
C GLY A 525 -19.03 -27.13 -1.63
N ASP A 526 -19.03 -26.91 -0.31
CA ASP A 526 -19.39 -25.62 0.27
C ASP A 526 -18.13 -24.71 0.25
N PRO A 527 -18.24 -23.42 -0.09
CA PRO A 527 -17.11 -22.49 -0.02
C PRO A 527 -16.47 -22.46 1.36
N ILE A 528 -15.14 -22.46 1.41
CA ILE A 528 -14.42 -22.27 2.67
C ILE A 528 -14.52 -20.79 3.06
N ASP A 529 -14.84 -20.52 4.33
CA ASP A 529 -14.81 -19.16 4.85
C ASP A 529 -13.37 -18.66 4.87
N VAL A 530 -13.12 -17.53 4.18
CA VAL A 530 -11.81 -16.87 4.16
C VAL A 530 -11.77 -15.68 5.09
N ASP A 531 -10.66 -15.60 5.81
CA ASP A 531 -10.39 -14.50 6.73
C ASP A 531 -10.04 -13.23 5.94
N PRO A 532 -10.27 -12.02 6.50
CA PRO A 532 -9.62 -10.81 5.97
C PRO A 532 -8.09 -11.00 5.96
N LEU A 533 -7.36 -10.28 5.10
CA LEU A 533 -5.89 -10.31 5.09
C LEU A 533 -5.33 -8.96 5.51
N VAL A 534 -4.57 -8.92 6.60
CA VAL A 534 -3.98 -7.69 7.12
C VAL A 534 -2.48 -7.81 7.34
N LEU A 535 -1.72 -6.90 6.74
CA LEU A 535 -0.27 -6.83 6.86
C LEU A 535 0.12 -5.78 7.90
N THR A 536 1.17 -6.08 8.68
CA THR A 536 1.80 -5.10 9.58
C THR A 536 2.97 -4.43 8.88
N ASP A 537 2.89 -3.11 8.74
CA ASP A 537 3.93 -2.29 8.10
C ASP A 537 4.89 -1.69 9.14
N GLN A 538 6.11 -1.33 8.71
CA GLN A 538 7.13 -0.76 9.59
C GLN A 538 6.65 0.49 10.34
N PRO A 539 6.84 0.58 11.68
CA PRO A 539 6.33 1.69 12.46
C PRO A 539 7.20 2.95 12.29
N THR A 540 6.58 4.12 12.42
CA THR A 540 7.25 5.43 12.33
C THR A 540 7.06 6.25 13.62
N ASP A 541 7.67 7.43 13.69
CA ASP A 541 7.48 8.42 14.78
C ASP A 541 7.68 7.83 16.19
N VAL A 542 8.73 7.03 16.36
CA VAL A 542 9.07 6.39 17.63
C VAL A 542 9.61 7.44 18.61
N GLY A 543 8.87 7.73 19.67
CA GLY A 543 9.22 8.67 20.73
C GLY A 543 9.56 7.98 22.06
N GLU A 544 9.76 8.77 23.12
CA GLU A 544 10.06 8.23 24.46
C GLU A 544 8.92 7.33 25.00
N THR A 545 7.68 7.64 24.64
CA THR A 545 6.48 6.96 25.16
C THR A 545 5.41 6.71 24.09
N THR A 546 5.77 6.84 22.82
CA THR A 546 4.83 6.77 21.69
C THR A 546 5.45 6.05 20.48
N VAL A 547 4.61 5.40 19.66
CA VAL A 547 4.99 4.81 18.36
C VAL A 547 3.80 4.96 17.39
N THR A 548 4.03 5.30 16.13
CA THR A 548 2.98 5.22 15.08
C THR A 548 3.06 3.87 14.37
N ALA A 549 2.06 3.02 14.56
CA ALA A 549 1.91 1.74 13.87
C ALA A 549 1.18 1.93 12.53
N HIS A 550 1.59 1.15 11.52
CA HIS A 550 1.02 1.15 10.17
C HIS A 550 0.65 -0.27 9.77
N GLY A 551 -0.41 -0.41 8.97
CA GLY A 551 -0.86 -1.69 8.46
C GLY A 551 -1.70 -1.53 7.20
N THR A 552 -1.82 -2.61 6.45
CA THR A 552 -2.53 -2.64 5.18
C THR A 552 -3.53 -3.79 5.15
N LEU A 553 -4.80 -3.49 4.92
CA LEU A 553 -5.83 -4.50 4.69
C LEU A 553 -5.81 -4.85 3.20
N GLU A 554 -5.20 -5.98 2.86
CA GLU A 554 -5.05 -6.48 1.48
C GLU A 554 -6.35 -7.11 0.95
N ALA A 555 -7.03 -7.90 1.79
CA ALA A 555 -8.25 -8.59 1.41
C ALA A 555 -9.36 -8.46 2.45
N MET A 556 -10.60 -8.35 1.98
CA MET A 556 -11.78 -8.23 2.84
C MET A 556 -12.29 -9.59 3.37
N GLY A 557 -11.71 -10.71 2.92
CA GLY A 557 -12.28 -12.04 3.10
C GLY A 557 -13.71 -12.09 2.53
N ASN A 558 -14.60 -12.81 3.23
CA ASN A 558 -16.02 -12.90 2.87
C ASN A 558 -16.89 -11.76 3.45
N SER A 559 -16.26 -10.73 4.04
CA SER A 559 -16.95 -9.70 4.82
C SER A 559 -17.31 -8.44 4.03
N ASP A 560 -18.49 -7.88 4.31
CA ASP A 560 -18.95 -6.59 3.74
C ASP A 560 -18.15 -5.39 4.32
N SER A 561 -17.59 -5.54 5.51
CA SER A 561 -16.70 -4.57 6.15
C SER A 561 -15.80 -5.26 7.16
N VAL A 562 -14.58 -4.72 7.34
CA VAL A 562 -13.58 -5.25 8.27
C VAL A 562 -13.22 -4.17 9.28
N ALA A 563 -13.17 -4.53 10.56
CA ALA A 563 -12.67 -3.69 11.63
C ALA A 563 -11.16 -3.91 11.80
N VAL A 564 -10.35 -2.90 11.54
CA VAL A 564 -8.89 -2.96 11.60
C VAL A 564 -8.35 -2.17 12.79
N GLY A 565 -7.21 -2.60 13.32
CA GLY A 565 -6.52 -1.95 14.43
C GLY A 565 -5.12 -2.52 14.61
N PHE A 566 -4.51 -2.21 15.75
CA PHE A 566 -3.20 -2.75 16.14
C PHE A 566 -3.26 -3.32 17.53
N GLU A 567 -2.53 -4.41 17.71
CA GLU A 567 -2.14 -4.93 19.01
C GLU A 567 -0.66 -4.66 19.25
N TYR A 568 -0.31 -4.36 20.50
CA TYR A 568 1.08 -4.15 20.91
C TYR A 568 1.35 -4.70 22.31
N ARG A 569 2.58 -5.15 22.56
CA ARG A 569 3.03 -5.56 23.89
C ARG A 569 4.53 -5.38 24.03
N ARG A 570 5.03 -5.31 25.26
CA ARG A 570 6.49 -5.32 25.49
C ARG A 570 7.05 -6.67 25.03
N VAL A 571 8.21 -6.68 24.38
CA VAL A 571 8.87 -7.94 23.99
C VAL A 571 9.03 -8.84 25.22
N GLY A 572 8.50 -10.07 25.13
CA GLY A 572 8.50 -11.06 26.20
C GLY A 572 7.34 -10.96 27.20
N ALA A 573 6.38 -10.05 26.99
CA ALA A 573 5.10 -10.07 27.70
C ALA A 573 4.15 -11.12 27.08
N SER A 574 3.29 -11.70 27.89
CA SER A 574 2.29 -12.69 27.48
C SER A 574 1.04 -12.06 26.86
N THR A 575 0.71 -10.83 27.24
CA THR A 575 -0.58 -10.18 26.93
C THR A 575 -0.41 -9.03 25.93
N TRP A 576 -1.27 -9.04 24.90
CA TRP A 576 -1.41 -7.95 23.93
C TRP A 576 -2.29 -6.83 24.49
N GLN A 577 -1.96 -5.59 24.15
CA GLN A 577 -2.80 -4.41 24.34
C GLN A 577 -3.36 -4.00 23.00
N GLU A 578 -4.65 -3.68 22.95
CA GLU A 578 -5.31 -3.26 21.72
C GLU A 578 -5.38 -1.73 21.62
N THR A 579 -5.17 -1.22 20.41
CA THR A 579 -5.55 0.13 20.04
C THR A 579 -7.05 0.20 19.75
N ALA A 580 -7.60 1.41 19.62
CA ALA A 580 -8.96 1.51 19.10
C ALA A 580 -9.02 0.92 17.67
N ILE A 581 -10.19 0.42 17.27
CA ILE A 581 -10.44 -0.10 15.93
C ILE A 581 -11.06 0.95 15.02
N GLU A 582 -10.86 0.83 13.71
CA GLU A 582 -11.58 1.54 12.65
C GLU A 582 -12.19 0.56 11.66
N SER A 583 -13.22 0.95 10.92
CA SER A 583 -13.91 0.03 9.99
C SER A 583 -13.67 0.46 8.56
N LEU A 584 -13.14 -0.47 7.75
CA LEU A 584 -12.93 -0.32 6.32
C LEU A 584 -14.01 -1.08 5.55
N SER A 585 -14.46 -0.50 4.44
CA SER A 585 -15.44 -1.10 3.51
C SER A 585 -14.81 -1.60 2.21
N SER A 586 -13.49 -1.52 2.11
CA SER A 586 -12.65 -1.99 1.01
C SER A 586 -11.21 -2.13 1.52
N ALA A 587 -10.39 -2.90 0.82
CA ALA A 587 -8.95 -2.97 1.05
C ALA A 587 -8.28 -1.58 1.05
N GLY A 588 -7.18 -1.44 1.78
CA GLY A 588 -6.41 -0.19 1.91
C GLY A 588 -5.59 -0.08 3.19
N SER A 589 -4.75 0.96 3.27
CA SER A 589 -3.86 1.22 4.40
C SER A 589 -4.53 1.97 5.55
N PHE A 590 -4.02 1.73 6.76
CA PHE A 590 -4.44 2.39 7.99
C PHE A 590 -3.27 2.57 8.96
N SER A 591 -3.38 3.54 9.88
CA SER A 591 -2.33 3.82 10.85
C SER A 591 -2.87 4.34 12.17
N ARG A 592 -2.08 4.15 13.24
CA ARG A 592 -2.47 4.58 14.59
C ARG A 592 -1.26 4.89 15.47
N GLN A 593 -1.29 6.03 16.13
CA GLN A 593 -0.36 6.33 17.21
C GLN A 593 -0.74 5.55 18.48
N ILE A 594 0.23 4.84 19.03
CA ILE A 594 0.21 4.15 20.32
C ILE A 594 0.90 5.07 21.34
N ASP A 595 0.23 5.37 22.45
CA ASP A 595 0.73 6.26 23.50
C ASP A 595 0.93 5.53 24.84
N GLY A 596 1.71 6.13 25.73
CA GLY A 596 1.86 5.67 27.13
C GLY A 596 2.81 4.48 27.30
N LEU A 597 3.71 4.29 26.35
CA LEU A 597 4.77 3.29 26.38
C LEU A 597 5.87 3.68 27.38
N ASP A 598 6.61 2.71 27.90
CA ASP A 598 7.80 2.95 28.71
C ASP A 598 8.96 3.40 27.80
N HIS A 599 9.86 4.27 28.27
CA HIS A 599 11.08 4.65 27.54
C HIS A 599 12.12 3.52 27.49
N GLU A 600 13.01 3.57 26.50
CA GLU A 600 14.07 2.57 26.24
C GLU A 600 13.55 1.12 26.25
N THR A 601 12.32 0.90 25.78
CA THR A 601 11.63 -0.38 25.89
C THR A 601 11.19 -0.87 24.51
N GLU A 602 11.53 -2.13 24.22
CA GLU A 602 11.16 -2.82 22.98
C GLU A 602 9.74 -3.38 23.06
N TYR A 603 8.94 -3.14 22.03
CA TYR A 603 7.56 -3.58 21.87
C TYR A 603 7.40 -4.42 20.60
N GLU A 604 6.62 -5.49 20.67
CA GLU A 604 6.04 -6.18 19.51
C GLU A 604 4.74 -5.48 19.14
N ILE A 605 4.50 -5.27 17.84
CA ILE A 605 3.33 -4.61 17.26
C ILE A 605 2.84 -5.46 16.10
N ARG A 606 1.52 -5.69 16.01
CA ARG A 606 0.87 -6.34 14.87
C ARG A 606 -0.42 -5.65 14.48
N ALA A 607 -0.71 -5.61 13.19
CA ALA A 607 -2.00 -5.24 12.66
C ALA A 607 -3.02 -6.36 12.93
N VAL A 608 -4.28 -5.99 13.18
CA VAL A 608 -5.38 -6.94 13.38
C VAL A 608 -6.59 -6.51 12.58
N ALA A 609 -7.34 -7.48 12.07
CA ALA A 609 -8.52 -7.30 11.24
C ALA A 609 -9.63 -8.26 11.67
N VAL A 610 -10.87 -7.78 11.77
CA VAL A 610 -12.04 -8.60 12.13
C VAL A 610 -13.21 -8.28 11.20
N GLY A 611 -13.59 -9.26 10.38
CA GLY A 611 -14.73 -9.22 9.49
C GLY A 611 -16.08 -9.21 10.22
N THR A 612 -17.12 -8.71 9.54
CA THR A 612 -18.52 -8.76 10.00
C THR A 612 -19.11 -10.17 10.13
N ASP A 613 -18.53 -11.15 9.45
CA ASP A 613 -18.84 -12.57 9.58
C ASP A 613 -18.24 -13.20 10.87
N GLY A 614 -17.35 -12.47 11.55
CA GLY A 614 -16.66 -12.91 12.76
C GLY A 614 -15.30 -13.53 12.50
N GLN A 615 -14.87 -13.64 11.23
CA GLN A 615 -13.52 -14.06 10.88
C GLN A 615 -12.52 -12.95 11.17
N SER A 616 -11.29 -13.33 11.48
CA SER A 616 -10.26 -12.38 11.89
C SER A 616 -8.89 -12.82 11.44
N ASP A 617 -8.02 -11.84 11.27
CA ASP A 617 -6.63 -12.05 10.90
C ASP A 617 -5.72 -11.14 11.72
N ASP A 618 -4.58 -11.70 12.10
CA ASP A 618 -3.53 -11.05 12.88
C ASP A 618 -2.27 -11.05 12.02
N GLY A 619 -1.89 -9.89 11.49
CA GLY A 619 -0.68 -9.77 10.69
C GLY A 619 0.58 -10.13 11.47
N LEU A 620 1.69 -10.36 10.76
CA LEU A 620 2.96 -10.67 11.39
C LEU A 620 3.41 -9.59 12.38
N ALA A 621 3.89 -10.00 13.55
CA ALA A 621 4.37 -9.09 14.58
C ALA A 621 5.78 -8.59 14.28
N ILE A 622 5.97 -7.27 14.35
CA ILE A 622 7.26 -6.60 14.19
C ILE A 622 7.66 -5.85 15.47
N THR A 623 8.94 -5.48 15.62
CA THR A 623 9.42 -4.81 16.84
C THR A 623 9.74 -3.32 16.66
N ALA A 624 9.51 -2.53 17.72
CA ALA A 624 9.91 -1.12 17.83
C ALA A 624 10.45 -0.82 19.23
N THR A 625 11.56 -0.07 19.34
CA THR A 625 12.15 0.34 20.63
C THR A 625 11.93 1.81 20.89
N THR A 626 11.20 2.16 21.95
CA THR A 626 10.99 3.56 22.38
C THR A 626 12.29 4.23 22.80
N LEU A 627 12.35 5.55 22.67
CA LEU A 627 13.54 6.34 22.94
C LEU A 627 13.79 6.54 24.45
N GLY A 628 14.96 7.09 24.82
CA GLY A 628 15.36 7.42 26.20
C GLY A 628 14.67 8.64 26.81
N PRO A 629 15.16 9.17 27.94
CA PRO A 629 14.75 10.49 28.44
C PRO A 629 15.63 11.61 27.88
N ASP A 630 15.01 12.74 27.53
CA ASP A 630 15.67 13.80 26.76
C ASP A 630 16.69 14.60 27.56
N SER A 631 17.78 15.01 26.91
CA SER A 631 18.78 15.88 27.52
C SER A 631 19.41 16.82 26.51
N ASP A 632 19.53 18.11 26.88
CA ASP A 632 20.13 19.15 26.03
C ASP A 632 21.59 18.83 25.62
N PRO A 633 22.05 19.30 24.44
CA PRO A 633 23.46 19.26 24.06
C PRO A 633 24.35 20.08 25.01
N ILE A 634 25.68 19.89 24.95
CA ILE A 634 26.66 20.66 25.74
C ILE A 634 27.79 21.16 24.83
N VAL A 635 27.92 22.48 24.66
CA VAL A 635 28.89 23.11 23.75
C VAL A 635 29.77 24.18 24.43
N HIS A 636 31.05 24.20 24.07
CA HIS A 636 32.06 25.11 24.65
C HIS A 636 32.65 26.05 23.61
N THR A 637 32.64 27.35 23.89
CA THR A 637 33.32 28.36 23.06
C THR A 637 34.83 28.38 23.36
N GLY A 638 35.67 28.21 22.33
CA GLY A 638 37.13 28.27 22.47
C GLY A 638 37.76 29.57 21.94
N ASP A 639 38.93 29.49 21.29
CA ASP A 639 39.76 30.66 20.95
C ASP A 639 39.48 31.27 19.56
N ILE A 640 39.80 32.57 19.39
CA ILE A 640 39.75 33.28 18.09
C ILE A 640 41.14 33.45 17.47
N SER A 641 41.23 33.18 16.16
CA SER A 641 42.45 33.30 15.36
C SER A 641 42.16 33.85 13.94
N ASN A 642 43.20 34.03 13.12
CA ASN A 642 43.10 34.45 11.70
C ASN A 642 42.24 35.70 11.40
N VAL A 643 42.26 36.70 12.28
CA VAL A 643 41.46 37.92 12.11
C VAL A 643 41.96 38.74 10.90
N SER A 644 41.07 38.95 9.93
CA SER A 644 41.22 39.75 8.72
C SER A 644 40.15 40.86 8.70
N PRO A 645 40.20 41.83 7.75
CA PRO A 645 39.20 42.90 7.68
C PRO A 645 37.76 42.40 7.59
N SER A 646 37.53 41.20 7.06
CA SER A 646 36.21 40.64 6.84
C SER A 646 36.02 39.23 7.41
N SER A 647 36.98 38.70 8.18
CA SER A 647 36.86 37.36 8.74
C SER A 647 37.62 37.13 10.04
N ALA A 648 37.24 36.09 10.77
CA ALA A 648 37.98 35.52 11.90
C ALA A 648 37.63 34.04 12.05
N THR A 649 38.46 33.26 12.73
CA THR A 649 38.23 31.82 12.94
C THR A 649 38.05 31.51 14.43
N LEU A 650 36.93 30.91 14.80
CA LEU A 650 36.64 30.32 16.11
C LEU A 650 37.00 28.83 16.11
N THR A 651 37.64 28.34 17.18
CA THR A 651 37.74 26.91 17.48
C THR A 651 36.91 26.63 18.73
N ALA A 652 36.03 25.62 18.71
CA ALA A 652 35.06 25.29 19.76
C ALA A 652 34.91 23.76 19.92
N PHE A 653 34.24 23.29 20.97
CA PHE A 653 34.15 21.86 21.31
C PHE A 653 32.72 21.46 21.70
N LEU A 654 32.20 20.40 21.10
CA LEU A 654 30.93 19.76 21.46
C LEU A 654 31.22 18.61 22.43
N GLU A 655 30.78 18.74 23.68
CA GLU A 655 30.99 17.71 24.70
C GLU A 655 29.96 16.58 24.57
N ASP A 656 28.69 16.93 24.37
CA ASP A 656 27.57 15.98 24.25
C ASP A 656 26.50 16.51 23.28
N VAL A 657 25.90 15.65 22.46
CA VAL A 657 24.81 16.01 21.51
C VAL A 657 23.44 16.03 22.17
N GLY A 658 23.27 15.32 23.29
CA GLY A 658 21.96 15.19 23.93
C GLY A 658 21.43 13.75 23.94
N GLY A 659 20.27 13.55 24.56
CA GLY A 659 19.75 12.23 24.93
C GLY A 659 19.03 11.51 23.79
N HIS A 660 18.34 12.28 22.92
CA HIS A 660 17.67 11.79 21.72
C HIS A 660 18.42 12.08 20.45
N ALA A 661 19.40 12.98 20.54
CA ALA A 661 20.16 13.40 19.40
C ALA A 661 21.16 12.34 18.96
N THR A 662 21.22 12.07 17.66
CA THR A 662 22.34 11.31 17.09
C THR A 662 23.47 12.23 16.64
N SER A 663 23.15 13.50 16.44
CA SER A 663 24.08 14.53 16.01
C SER A 663 23.61 15.91 16.46
N ALA A 664 24.54 16.86 16.53
CA ALA A 664 24.18 18.26 16.71
C ALA A 664 24.82 19.11 15.62
N GLU A 665 24.01 20.00 15.07
CA GLU A 665 24.47 21.12 14.27
C GLU A 665 25.12 22.16 15.18
N VAL A 666 26.45 22.26 15.09
CA VAL A 666 27.23 23.24 15.83
C VAL A 666 27.64 24.41 14.94
N PHE A 667 27.61 25.61 15.51
CA PHE A 667 27.96 26.83 14.79
C PHE A 667 28.49 27.91 15.74
N ALA A 668 29.01 28.99 15.16
CA ALA A 668 29.32 30.20 15.89
C ALA A 668 28.20 31.22 15.71
N GLU A 669 27.76 31.80 16.82
CA GLU A 669 26.99 33.03 16.81
C GLU A 669 27.95 34.21 16.99
N ILE A 670 27.87 35.21 16.11
CA ILE A 670 28.68 36.43 16.15
C ILE A 670 27.83 37.69 16.02
N ARG A 671 28.19 38.77 16.72
CA ARG A 671 27.54 40.08 16.55
C ARG A 671 28.49 41.23 16.86
N GLU A 672 28.17 42.41 16.34
CA GLU A 672 28.87 43.63 16.76
C GLU A 672 28.64 43.88 18.25
N VAL A 673 29.67 44.32 18.98
CA VAL A 673 29.56 44.59 20.41
C VAL A 673 28.49 45.68 20.66
N GLY A 674 27.41 45.28 21.32
CA GLY A 674 26.26 46.15 21.64
C GLY A 674 25.05 45.99 20.73
N ALA A 675 25.12 45.15 19.69
CA ALA A 675 23.96 44.73 18.90
C ALA A 675 23.06 43.75 19.68
N SER A 676 21.75 43.78 19.40
CA SER A 676 20.78 42.87 20.00
C SER A 676 20.83 41.47 19.39
N ASP A 677 21.06 41.39 18.08
CA ASP A 677 20.87 40.20 17.28
C ASP A 677 22.20 39.49 16.99
N TRP A 678 22.19 38.17 17.01
CA TRP A 678 23.33 37.32 16.67
C TRP A 678 23.22 36.85 15.21
N ILE A 679 24.36 36.73 14.56
CA ILE A 679 24.52 36.19 13.20
C ILE A 679 25.13 34.80 13.35
N GLU A 680 24.47 33.79 12.82
CA GLU A 680 24.99 32.41 12.82
C GLU A 680 25.98 32.22 11.67
N SER A 681 27.01 31.41 11.92
CA SER A 681 27.87 30.88 10.86
C SER A 681 27.23 29.67 10.18
N ASP A 682 27.91 29.15 9.16
CA ASP A 682 27.64 27.80 8.66
C ASP A 682 27.68 26.80 9.82
N ARG A 683 26.72 25.88 9.78
CA ARG A 683 26.57 24.79 10.74
C ARG A 683 27.44 23.61 10.33
N GLN A 684 27.92 22.87 11.31
CA GLN A 684 28.64 21.60 11.13
C GLN A 684 27.92 20.54 11.94
N THR A 685 27.58 19.41 11.34
CA THR A 685 26.98 18.28 12.06
C THR A 685 28.08 17.45 12.68
N LEU A 686 28.01 17.23 13.99
CA LEU A 686 29.00 16.47 14.75
C LEU A 686 28.35 15.51 15.74
N GLU A 687 29.13 14.53 16.17
CA GLU A 687 28.81 13.62 17.26
C GLU A 687 29.43 14.11 18.59
N SER A 688 29.02 13.52 19.72
CA SER A 688 29.54 13.87 21.05
C SER A 688 31.06 13.76 21.12
N GLY A 689 31.71 14.79 21.67
CA GLY A 689 33.15 14.80 21.97
C GLY A 689 34.05 15.31 20.83
N GLU A 690 33.51 16.01 19.84
CA GLU A 690 34.25 16.53 18.69
C GLU A 690 34.60 18.04 18.79
N GLU A 691 35.76 18.43 18.25
CA GLU A 691 36.18 19.83 18.12
C GLU A 691 35.79 20.35 16.74
N PHE A 692 35.32 21.60 16.68
CA PHE A 692 34.90 22.23 15.44
C PHE A 692 35.51 23.60 15.24
N VAL A 693 35.72 23.93 13.97
CA VAL A 693 36.41 25.16 13.57
C VAL A 693 35.52 25.91 12.60
N VAL A 694 35.11 27.11 13.01
CA VAL A 694 34.23 27.97 12.22
C VAL A 694 35.01 29.19 11.78
N THR A 695 35.01 29.47 10.48
CA THR A 695 35.49 30.76 9.97
C THR A 695 34.30 31.68 9.74
N MET A 696 34.15 32.69 10.58
CA MET A 696 33.17 33.75 10.40
C MET A 696 33.70 34.70 9.32
N THR A 697 32.89 34.92 8.28
CA THR A 697 33.19 35.81 7.16
C THR A 697 32.16 36.94 7.09
N GLY A 698 32.30 37.88 6.16
CA GLY A 698 31.37 39.00 6.01
C GLY A 698 31.44 40.04 7.14
N LEU A 699 32.51 40.03 7.94
CA LEU A 699 32.68 41.01 9.02
C LEU A 699 32.95 42.39 8.43
N THR A 700 32.42 43.42 9.09
CA THR A 700 32.70 44.81 8.70
C THR A 700 34.12 45.15 9.11
N PRO A 701 34.93 45.76 8.22
CA PRO A 701 36.25 46.28 8.59
C PRO A 701 36.19 47.27 9.76
N GLU A 702 37.26 47.34 10.55
CA GLU A 702 37.39 48.24 11.73
C GLU A 702 36.31 48.06 12.83
N THR A 703 35.68 46.89 12.94
CA THR A 703 34.51 46.66 13.80
C THR A 703 34.82 45.65 14.91
N GLU A 704 34.30 45.92 16.12
CA GLU A 704 34.46 45.06 17.31
C GLU A 704 33.29 44.08 17.42
N TYR A 705 33.58 42.79 17.56
CA TYR A 705 32.63 41.68 17.59
C TYR A 705 32.70 40.89 18.90
N GLU A 706 31.55 40.34 19.32
CA GLU A 706 31.40 39.30 20.33
C GLU A 706 30.95 38.00 19.63
N VAL A 707 31.50 36.85 20.02
CA VAL A 707 31.27 35.53 19.41
C VAL A 707 31.13 34.44 20.47
N ARG A 708 30.23 33.48 20.26
CA ARG A 708 30.03 32.27 21.07
C ARG A 708 29.73 31.05 20.19
N ALA A 709 29.97 29.86 20.69
CA ALA A 709 29.55 28.60 20.08
C ALA A 709 28.11 28.26 20.47
N ALA A 710 27.35 27.63 19.58
CA ALA A 710 26.02 27.10 19.81
C ALA A 710 25.91 25.70 19.20
N ALA A 711 25.03 24.87 19.75
CA ALA A 711 24.68 23.55 19.27
C ALA A 711 23.16 23.42 19.22
N VAL A 712 22.65 22.86 18.12
CA VAL A 712 21.26 22.46 17.94
C VAL A 712 21.29 20.99 17.60
N ALA A 713 20.84 20.16 18.52
CA ALA A 713 20.68 18.74 18.31
C ALA A 713 19.63 18.45 17.21
N ASP A 714 19.74 17.30 16.55
CA ASP A 714 18.78 16.88 15.50
C ASP A 714 17.37 16.57 16.04
N ASP A 715 17.24 16.41 17.37
CA ASP A 715 15.97 16.40 18.11
C ASP A 715 15.40 17.81 18.40
N GLY A 716 16.16 18.87 18.11
CA GLY A 716 15.78 20.27 18.30
C GLY A 716 16.24 20.91 19.61
N ASP A 717 16.87 20.16 20.53
CA ASP A 717 17.43 20.71 21.76
C ASP A 717 18.64 21.60 21.50
N THR A 718 18.90 22.56 22.39
CA THR A 718 19.92 23.59 22.12
C THR A 718 20.78 23.95 23.33
N ASP A 719 22.05 24.23 23.09
CA ASP A 719 22.96 24.80 24.09
C ASP A 719 23.85 25.89 23.50
N ILE A 720 24.27 26.82 24.35
CA ILE A 720 25.04 27.99 23.96
C ILE A 720 26.21 28.22 24.92
N GLY A 721 27.41 28.26 24.36
CA GLY A 721 28.64 28.53 25.09
C GLY A 721 28.85 30.00 25.52
N GLU A 722 29.86 30.22 26.36
CA GLU A 722 30.20 31.54 26.90
C GLU A 722 30.88 32.46 25.85
N PRO A 723 30.44 33.72 25.67
CA PRO A 723 30.95 34.61 24.62
C PRO A 723 32.33 35.22 24.88
N ILE A 724 33.07 35.50 23.79
CA ILE A 724 34.38 36.19 23.75
C ILE A 724 34.40 37.31 22.68
N THR A 725 35.41 38.20 22.66
CA THR A 725 35.43 39.39 21.77
C THR A 725 36.70 39.59 20.94
N PHE A 726 36.61 40.16 19.72
CA PHE A 726 37.74 40.57 18.85
C PHE A 726 37.43 41.80 17.95
N THR A 727 38.40 42.33 17.18
CA THR A 727 38.21 43.52 16.28
C THR A 727 38.86 43.30 14.91
N THR A 728 38.16 43.64 13.82
CA THR A 728 38.64 43.53 12.42
C THR A 728 39.47 44.75 11.96
N PRO A 729 40.46 44.58 11.04
CA PRO A 729 41.19 45.68 10.35
C PRO A 729 40.46 46.26 9.10
N GLU A 730 41.03 47.23 8.34
CA GLU A 730 40.46 47.93 7.12
C GLU A 730 40.64 47.12 5.79
N ALA A 731 39.73 47.21 4.78
CA ALA A 731 39.75 46.41 3.52
C ALA A 731 39.88 47.23 2.19
N ASP A 732 40.38 46.61 1.11
CA ASP A 732 40.45 47.14 -0.29
C ASP A 732 39.42 46.41 -1.19
N PRO A 733 38.80 47.05 -2.22
CA PRO A 733 37.84 46.36 -3.12
C PRO A 733 38.49 45.31 -4.02
N VAL A 734 37.86 44.14 -4.17
CA VAL A 734 38.36 43.00 -4.96
C VAL A 734 37.25 42.50 -5.87
N VAL A 735 37.59 42.16 -7.11
CA VAL A 735 36.70 41.43 -8.01
C VAL A 735 37.31 40.07 -8.30
N SER A 736 36.48 39.04 -8.26
CA SER A 736 36.85 37.66 -8.54
C SER A 736 36.04 37.18 -9.75
N THR A 737 36.70 36.40 -10.60
CA THR A 737 36.05 35.66 -11.67
C THR A 737 35.79 34.25 -11.14
N ASP A 738 34.54 33.84 -11.13
CA ASP A 738 34.13 32.51 -10.71
C ASP A 738 33.93 31.63 -11.95
N SER A 739 33.89 30.31 -11.81
CA SER A 739 33.75 29.41 -12.97
C SER A 739 32.46 29.67 -13.75
N ALA A 740 32.51 29.53 -15.07
CA ALA A 740 31.31 29.58 -15.88
C ALA A 740 30.43 28.36 -15.55
N THR A 741 29.12 28.56 -15.52
CA THR A 741 28.11 27.52 -15.27
C THR A 741 27.09 27.52 -16.40
N ALA A 742 26.23 26.51 -16.47
CA ALA A 742 25.30 26.34 -17.60
C ALA A 742 26.04 26.49 -18.95
N VAL A 743 27.19 25.83 -19.03
CA VAL A 743 28.02 25.82 -20.24
C VAL A 743 27.39 24.82 -21.18
N THR A 744 26.80 25.32 -22.26
CA THR A 744 26.23 24.50 -23.34
C THR A 744 27.16 24.51 -24.54
N GLY A 745 26.74 23.89 -25.65
CA GLY A 745 27.42 24.01 -26.93
C GLY A 745 27.51 25.45 -27.45
N GLU A 746 26.61 26.35 -27.05
CA GLU A 746 26.51 27.70 -27.63
C GLU A 746 26.38 28.83 -26.61
N SER A 747 26.36 28.52 -25.31
CA SER A 747 26.20 29.52 -24.26
C SER A 747 26.98 29.17 -23.01
N ALA A 748 27.21 30.16 -22.18
CA ALA A 748 27.70 29.96 -20.83
C ALA A 748 27.22 31.11 -19.94
N THR A 749 26.93 30.80 -18.69
CA THR A 749 26.73 31.81 -17.66
C THR A 749 28.08 32.13 -17.02
N LEU A 750 28.57 33.34 -17.28
CA LEU A 750 29.80 33.87 -16.70
C LEU A 750 29.49 34.34 -15.28
N ASN A 751 30.25 33.85 -14.31
CA ASN A 751 30.04 34.17 -12.90
C ASN A 751 31.21 34.97 -12.35
N GLY A 752 30.91 35.87 -11.42
CA GLY A 752 31.91 36.66 -10.75
C GLY A 752 31.34 37.24 -9.47
N SER A 753 32.24 37.70 -8.62
CA SER A 753 31.89 38.34 -7.36
C SER A 753 32.68 39.62 -7.18
N VAL A 754 32.04 40.64 -6.64
CA VAL A 754 32.69 41.89 -6.26
C VAL A 754 32.57 42.09 -4.76
N ASP A 755 33.70 42.33 -4.11
CA ASP A 755 33.77 42.93 -2.79
C ASP A 755 34.12 44.41 -2.95
N LEU A 756 33.21 45.29 -2.52
CA LEU A 756 33.42 46.73 -2.56
C LEU A 756 34.46 47.21 -1.54
N GLY A 757 34.88 46.38 -0.56
CA GLY A 757 35.96 46.73 0.38
C GLY A 757 35.76 48.07 1.09
N GLY A 758 34.50 48.48 1.32
CA GLY A 758 34.13 49.78 1.91
C GLY A 758 33.82 50.90 0.92
N ALA A 759 33.93 50.69 -0.39
CA ALA A 759 33.45 51.61 -1.41
C ALA A 759 31.91 51.65 -1.47
N SER A 760 31.32 52.82 -1.72
CA SER A 760 29.85 52.99 -1.74
C SER A 760 29.16 52.45 -3.00
N SER A 761 29.91 52.25 -4.09
CA SER A 761 29.42 51.68 -5.34
C SER A 761 30.57 51.35 -6.29
N ALA A 762 30.38 50.36 -7.17
CA ALA A 762 31.28 50.02 -8.27
C ALA A 762 30.50 49.58 -9.52
N ALA A 763 31.07 49.73 -10.71
CA ALA A 763 30.53 49.10 -11.93
C ALA A 763 31.23 47.75 -12.15
N VAL A 764 30.47 46.69 -12.43
CA VAL A 764 30.99 45.34 -12.71
C VAL A 764 30.57 44.87 -14.10
N SER A 765 31.43 44.10 -14.75
CA SER A 765 31.15 43.51 -16.07
C SER A 765 31.99 42.25 -16.27
N PHE A 766 31.75 41.53 -17.37
CA PHE A 766 32.63 40.46 -17.84
C PHE A 766 33.28 40.84 -19.16
N GLU A 767 34.52 40.44 -19.32
CA GLU A 767 35.17 40.36 -20.63
C GLU A 767 35.35 38.89 -20.99
N TYR A 768 35.04 38.48 -22.22
CA TYR A 768 35.18 37.10 -22.70
C TYR A 768 35.64 37.03 -24.16
N ARG A 769 36.24 35.91 -24.57
CA ARG A 769 36.64 35.60 -25.95
C ARG A 769 36.96 34.11 -26.14
N GLU A 770 37.04 33.64 -27.38
CA GLU A 770 37.62 32.32 -27.68
C GLU A 770 39.14 32.32 -27.43
N VAL A 771 39.68 31.22 -26.92
CA VAL A 771 41.10 31.08 -26.60
C VAL A 771 41.95 31.18 -27.87
N GLY A 772 42.69 32.28 -28.00
CA GLY A 772 43.55 32.56 -29.15
C GLY A 772 43.19 33.85 -29.89
N ASP A 773 42.03 34.43 -29.61
CA ASP A 773 41.63 35.73 -30.16
C ASP A 773 42.37 36.90 -29.49
N ASP A 774 42.61 37.97 -30.25
CA ASP A 774 43.32 39.16 -29.77
C ASP A 774 42.39 40.18 -29.09
N GLU A 775 41.08 40.15 -29.38
CA GLU A 775 40.09 41.10 -28.88
C GLU A 775 39.15 40.44 -27.85
N TRP A 776 38.80 41.17 -26.78
CA TRP A 776 37.84 40.74 -25.78
C TRP A 776 36.47 41.37 -26.08
N ALA A 777 35.41 40.57 -26.08
CA ALA A 777 34.04 41.07 -26.00
C ALA A 777 33.74 41.46 -24.54
N ALA A 778 32.87 42.46 -24.32
CA ALA A 778 32.48 42.90 -22.99
C ALA A 778 30.96 42.86 -22.85
N THR A 779 30.48 42.40 -21.70
CA THR A 779 29.07 42.51 -21.33
C THR A 779 28.75 43.94 -20.87
N ASP A 780 27.48 44.36 -20.91
CA ASP A 780 27.15 45.70 -20.41
C ASP A 780 27.44 45.80 -18.90
N PRO A 781 27.98 46.94 -18.42
CA PRO A 781 28.30 47.10 -17.02
C PRO A 781 27.05 47.20 -16.14
N GLU A 782 27.03 46.44 -15.05
CA GLU A 782 26.05 46.50 -13.96
C GLU A 782 26.60 47.37 -12.82
N THR A 783 25.80 48.28 -12.26
CA THR A 783 26.22 49.04 -11.07
C THR A 783 25.87 48.29 -9.79
N ARG A 784 26.89 47.98 -9.00
CA ARG A 784 26.77 47.37 -7.67
C ARG A 784 26.89 48.44 -6.60
N THR A 785 25.94 48.44 -5.66
CA THR A 785 25.96 49.30 -4.46
C THR A 785 26.19 48.51 -3.17
N SER A 786 26.36 47.20 -3.30
CA SER A 786 26.74 46.26 -2.24
C SER A 786 27.67 45.18 -2.83
N SER A 787 28.57 44.65 -2.00
CA SER A 787 29.35 43.46 -2.34
C SER A 787 28.41 42.28 -2.66
N GLY A 788 28.82 41.37 -3.53
CA GLY A 788 28.06 40.17 -3.88
C GLY A 788 28.41 39.63 -5.26
N THR A 789 27.76 38.52 -5.60
CA THR A 789 27.89 37.89 -6.92
C THR A 789 27.14 38.69 -7.98
N PHE A 790 27.60 38.53 -9.21
CA PHE A 790 26.93 38.96 -10.42
C PHE A 790 27.23 37.92 -11.49
N SER A 791 26.27 37.70 -12.39
CA SER A 791 26.44 36.74 -13.48
C SER A 791 25.88 37.32 -14.77
N ARG A 792 26.35 36.78 -15.89
CA ARG A 792 25.81 37.13 -17.21
C ARG A 792 25.88 35.91 -18.11
N THR A 793 24.72 35.50 -18.61
CA THR A 793 24.67 34.54 -19.71
C THR A 793 25.14 35.21 -20.98
N VAL A 794 26.12 34.59 -21.63
CA VAL A 794 26.60 34.95 -22.95
C VAL A 794 26.26 33.81 -23.90
N GLY A 795 25.62 34.13 -25.02
CA GLY A 795 25.23 33.18 -26.06
C GLY A 795 26.07 33.33 -27.32
N SER A 796 25.77 32.51 -28.33
CA SER A 796 26.46 32.45 -29.64
C SER A 796 27.96 32.12 -29.53
N LEU A 797 28.32 31.31 -28.54
CA LEU A 797 29.66 30.77 -28.39
C LEU A 797 29.88 29.64 -29.41
N SER A 798 31.11 29.48 -29.87
CA SER A 798 31.47 28.35 -30.74
C SER A 798 31.43 27.05 -29.92
N SER A 799 30.87 25.95 -30.47
CA SER A 799 30.81 24.66 -29.77
C SER A 799 32.16 23.92 -29.75
N GLN A 800 32.36 23.07 -28.75
CA GLN A 800 33.64 22.36 -28.50
C GLN A 800 34.87 23.29 -28.49
N ALA A 801 34.71 24.55 -28.10
CA ALA A 801 35.74 25.56 -28.17
C ALA A 801 36.09 26.08 -26.77
N ASP A 802 37.38 26.19 -26.51
CA ASP A 802 37.88 26.80 -25.29
C ASP A 802 37.64 28.31 -25.35
N HIS A 803 36.93 28.82 -24.37
CA HIS A 803 36.70 30.25 -24.14
C HIS A 803 37.43 30.67 -22.88
N GLU A 804 37.88 31.93 -22.84
CA GLU A 804 38.40 32.56 -21.64
C GLU A 804 37.61 33.82 -21.30
N PHE A 805 37.37 34.02 -20.01
CA PHE A 805 36.62 35.17 -19.49
C PHE A 805 37.21 35.69 -18.17
N ARG A 806 36.89 36.93 -17.84
CA ARG A 806 37.26 37.57 -16.58
C ARG A 806 36.21 38.56 -16.11
N ALA A 807 36.00 38.61 -14.81
CA ALA A 807 35.23 39.64 -14.12
C ALA A 807 36.04 40.94 -14.04
N VAL A 808 35.38 42.08 -14.20
CA VAL A 808 35.99 43.40 -14.17
C VAL A 808 35.20 44.28 -13.22
N VAL A 809 35.90 45.08 -12.41
CA VAL A 809 35.30 46.12 -11.57
C VAL A 809 35.95 47.48 -11.85
N GLU A 810 35.14 48.51 -12.00
CA GLU A 810 35.57 49.90 -12.13
C GLU A 810 35.05 50.75 -10.95
N ILE A 811 35.97 51.45 -10.27
CA ILE A 811 35.67 52.35 -9.14
C ILE A 811 36.46 53.64 -9.32
N ASP A 812 35.78 54.79 -9.37
CA ASP A 812 36.39 56.12 -9.49
C ASP A 812 37.40 56.27 -10.66
N GLY A 813 37.26 55.46 -11.71
CA GLY A 813 38.13 55.41 -12.88
C GLY A 813 39.35 54.49 -12.76
N ASP A 814 39.51 53.78 -11.63
CA ASP A 814 40.46 52.69 -11.48
C ASP A 814 39.79 51.35 -11.80
N VAL A 815 40.33 50.64 -12.79
CA VAL A 815 39.85 49.32 -13.24
C VAL A 815 40.68 48.23 -12.55
N ARG A 816 40.00 47.22 -12.01
CA ARG A 816 40.60 46.00 -11.48
C ARG A 816 39.97 44.80 -12.18
N GLU A 817 40.80 43.81 -12.46
CA GLU A 817 40.45 42.62 -13.22
C GLU A 817 40.58 41.41 -12.28
N GLY A 818 39.62 40.50 -12.35
CA GLY A 818 39.68 39.20 -11.70
C GLY A 818 40.67 38.26 -12.39
N SER A 819 40.74 37.01 -11.94
CA SER A 819 41.47 35.96 -12.66
C SER A 819 40.87 35.74 -14.05
N VAL A 820 41.68 35.24 -14.99
CA VAL A 820 41.15 34.73 -16.25
C VAL A 820 40.77 33.28 -16.00
N GLU A 821 39.50 32.97 -16.16
CA GLU A 821 38.97 31.61 -16.12
C GLU A 821 38.72 31.11 -17.55
N THR A 822 38.83 29.80 -17.73
CA THR A 822 38.54 29.14 -19.01
C THR A 822 37.39 28.19 -18.84
N PHE A 823 36.54 28.10 -19.84
CA PHE A 823 35.56 27.02 -19.98
C PHE A 823 35.59 26.52 -21.41
N THR A 824 35.27 25.25 -21.59
CA THR A 824 35.11 24.66 -22.92
C THR A 824 33.62 24.52 -23.13
N THR A 825 33.08 25.17 -24.15
CA THR A 825 31.71 24.88 -24.58
C THR A 825 31.61 23.40 -24.90
N GLU A 826 30.50 22.80 -24.50
CA GLU A 826 30.33 21.36 -24.65
C GLU A 826 30.26 21.00 -26.15
N GLU A 827 30.33 19.70 -26.44
CA GLU A 827 29.77 19.25 -27.70
C GLU A 827 28.32 19.72 -27.68
N ARG A 828 27.96 20.50 -28.68
CA ARG A 828 26.58 20.85 -28.91
C ARG A 828 25.82 19.53 -28.98
N ASP A 829 25.07 19.21 -27.94
CA ASP A 829 24.16 18.06 -27.98
C ASP A 829 23.30 18.26 -29.23
N PRO A 830 23.30 17.29 -30.16
CA PRO A 830 22.41 17.41 -31.29
C PRO A 830 21.01 17.45 -30.71
N VAL A 831 20.29 18.56 -30.92
CA VAL A 831 18.85 18.67 -30.60
C VAL A 831 18.04 17.84 -31.59
N ALA A 832 18.45 16.60 -31.82
CA ALA A 832 17.81 15.60 -32.66
C ALA A 832 18.34 14.24 -32.20
N GLU A 833 17.68 13.65 -31.21
CA GLU A 833 17.75 12.21 -31.03
C GLU A 833 16.92 11.57 -32.13
N GLY A 834 17.59 10.77 -32.96
CA GLY A 834 16.92 9.96 -33.98
C GLY A 834 16.29 10.76 -35.12
N ARG A 835 16.15 10.08 -36.25
CA ARG A 835 15.17 10.48 -37.25
C ARG A 835 13.97 9.58 -37.06
N VAL A 836 12.79 10.18 -37.02
CA VAL A 836 11.53 9.44 -36.82
C VAL A 836 10.64 9.57 -38.04
N THR A 837 9.80 8.57 -38.26
CA THR A 837 8.70 8.65 -39.20
C THR A 837 7.40 8.70 -38.43
N VAL A 838 6.42 9.44 -38.94
CA VAL A 838 5.08 9.51 -38.36
C VAL A 838 4.12 9.17 -39.49
N GLY A 839 3.27 8.18 -39.30
CA GLY A 839 2.20 7.81 -40.20
C GLY A 839 1.14 8.92 -40.31
N ASN A 840 0.02 8.64 -40.98
CA ASN A 840 -1.00 9.65 -41.23
C ASN A 840 -1.84 9.93 -39.97
N ILE A 841 -1.25 10.66 -39.02
CA ILE A 841 -1.85 10.97 -37.72
C ILE A 841 -3.11 11.83 -37.84
N GLY A 842 -3.16 12.75 -38.81
CA GLY A 842 -4.34 13.60 -39.02
C GLY A 842 -5.53 12.89 -39.67
N ALA A 843 -5.43 11.60 -40.01
CA ALA A 843 -6.53 10.82 -40.59
C ALA A 843 -7.62 10.44 -39.58
N ASN A 844 -7.37 10.57 -38.27
CA ASN A 844 -8.35 10.30 -37.22
C ASN A 844 -8.14 11.29 -36.06
N SER A 845 -9.21 11.64 -35.36
CA SER A 845 -9.16 12.20 -34.00
C SER A 845 -9.83 11.18 -33.05
N PRO A 846 -9.18 10.76 -31.96
CA PRO A 846 -9.75 9.75 -31.04
C PRO A 846 -11.08 10.14 -30.38
N SER A 847 -11.27 11.43 -30.04
CA SER A 847 -12.50 11.93 -29.41
C SER A 847 -13.49 12.54 -30.39
N SER A 848 -13.02 13.05 -31.55
CA SER A 848 -13.85 13.78 -32.50
C SER A 848 -14.31 12.93 -33.70
N GLU A 849 -15.56 13.14 -34.12
CA GLU A 849 -16.07 12.65 -35.42
C GLU A 849 -15.42 13.37 -36.62
N LEU A 850 -14.67 14.44 -36.39
CA LEU A 850 -14.00 15.24 -37.42
C LEU A 850 -12.48 15.18 -37.20
N ALA A 851 -11.77 14.60 -38.15
CA ALA A 851 -10.32 14.52 -38.14
C ALA A 851 -9.69 15.76 -38.83
N PRO A 852 -8.43 16.11 -38.49
CA PRO A 852 -7.68 17.18 -39.18
C PRO A 852 -7.71 17.09 -40.71
N ASN A 853 -7.63 15.88 -41.25
CA ASN A 853 -7.59 15.60 -42.69
C ASN A 853 -8.98 15.52 -43.36
N ASP A 854 -10.05 15.81 -42.62
CA ASP A 854 -11.40 15.95 -43.20
C ASP A 854 -11.59 17.31 -43.86
N GLY A 855 -10.75 18.31 -43.57
CA GLY A 855 -10.72 19.58 -44.27
C GLY A 855 -9.91 19.56 -45.56
N PHE A 856 -9.49 20.74 -46.02
CA PHE A 856 -8.69 20.87 -47.24
C PHE A 856 -7.18 20.74 -47.00
N ALA A 857 -6.71 21.03 -45.79
CA ALA A 857 -5.35 20.70 -45.40
C ALA A 857 -5.16 19.17 -45.43
N ASP A 858 -4.27 18.71 -46.30
CA ASP A 858 -3.85 17.33 -46.45
C ASP A 858 -2.75 17.03 -45.42
N THR A 859 -3.04 16.26 -44.38
CA THR A 859 -2.03 15.86 -43.37
C THR A 859 -1.21 14.64 -43.80
N SER A 860 -1.48 14.04 -44.97
CA SER A 860 -0.80 12.82 -45.39
C SER A 860 0.68 13.03 -45.73
N TRP A 861 1.11 14.28 -45.96
CA TRP A 861 2.53 14.63 -46.13
C TRP A 861 3.38 14.17 -44.94
N ILE A 862 2.79 14.12 -43.74
CA ILE A 862 3.47 13.66 -42.52
C ILE A 862 4.00 12.22 -42.71
N ALA A 863 3.21 11.35 -43.35
CA ALA A 863 3.59 9.96 -43.63
C ALA A 863 4.69 9.79 -44.70
N ASP A 864 4.93 10.83 -45.49
CA ASP A 864 5.94 10.84 -46.56
C ASP A 864 7.28 11.48 -46.10
N GLU A 865 7.32 12.04 -44.89
CA GLU A 865 8.47 12.74 -44.33
C GLU A 865 9.22 11.93 -43.26
N GLU A 866 10.49 12.28 -43.08
CA GLU A 866 11.32 11.83 -41.98
C GLU A 866 11.68 13.06 -41.15
N PHE A 867 11.32 13.04 -39.87
CA PHE A 867 11.40 14.21 -39.00
C PHE A 867 12.68 14.22 -38.18
N VAL A 868 13.25 15.42 -38.02
CA VAL A 868 14.09 15.74 -36.88
C VAL A 868 13.19 16.14 -35.72
N VAL A 869 13.45 15.57 -34.54
CA VAL A 869 12.68 15.88 -33.34
C VAL A 869 13.33 17.02 -32.59
N LEU A 870 12.60 18.12 -32.40
CA LEU A 870 13.00 19.26 -31.58
C LEU A 870 12.22 19.25 -30.27
N ARG A 871 12.94 19.17 -29.15
CA ARG A 871 12.35 19.17 -27.81
C ARG A 871 12.23 20.60 -27.28
N VAL A 872 11.04 20.97 -26.81
CA VAL A 872 10.81 22.18 -26.02
C VAL A 872 11.01 21.82 -24.56
N THR A 873 12.05 22.39 -23.95
CA THR A 873 12.56 22.04 -22.61
C THR A 873 12.47 23.18 -21.61
N ASN A 874 12.04 24.37 -22.05
CA ASN A 874 11.80 25.51 -21.18
C ASN A 874 10.61 26.36 -21.67
N LEU A 875 10.07 27.17 -20.76
CA LEU A 875 8.93 28.06 -21.00
C LEU A 875 9.37 29.50 -21.33
N ASP A 876 10.66 29.72 -21.66
CA ASP A 876 11.17 31.05 -21.97
C ASP A 876 10.60 31.54 -23.31
N ALA A 877 10.46 32.86 -23.46
CA ALA A 877 9.96 33.49 -24.69
C ALA A 877 10.87 33.24 -25.91
N THR A 878 12.18 33.09 -25.68
CA THR A 878 13.22 33.00 -26.70
C THR A 878 14.39 32.17 -26.19
N GLY A 879 15.21 31.64 -27.10
CA GLY A 879 16.43 30.90 -26.75
C GLY A 879 16.27 29.40 -26.98
N GLU A 880 17.39 28.69 -27.08
CA GLU A 880 17.38 27.24 -27.32
C GLU A 880 16.52 26.48 -26.29
N GLY A 881 15.75 25.50 -26.75
CA GLY A 881 14.77 24.78 -25.93
C GLY A 881 13.42 25.50 -25.72
N SER A 882 13.25 26.74 -26.19
CA SER A 882 11.93 27.39 -26.22
C SER A 882 11.10 26.96 -27.44
N LEU A 883 9.78 27.10 -27.37
CA LEU A 883 8.88 26.84 -28.51
C LEU A 883 9.21 27.76 -29.70
N LYS A 884 9.47 29.05 -29.44
CA LYS A 884 9.86 30.01 -30.49
C LYS A 884 11.14 29.56 -31.19
N TRP A 885 12.15 29.13 -30.44
CA TRP A 885 13.37 28.60 -31.03
C TRP A 885 13.12 27.33 -31.85
N ALA A 886 12.30 26.40 -31.38
CA ALA A 886 12.02 25.16 -32.11
C ALA A 886 11.34 25.42 -33.46
N ILE A 887 10.46 26.42 -33.52
CA ILE A 887 9.75 26.82 -34.76
C ILE A 887 10.66 27.65 -35.68
N GLU A 888 11.37 28.65 -35.16
CA GLU A 888 12.01 29.68 -35.98
C GLU A 888 13.45 29.35 -36.38
N SER A 889 14.09 28.40 -35.68
CA SER A 889 15.51 28.11 -35.89
C SER A 889 15.82 27.67 -37.31
N ASN A 890 16.93 28.16 -37.82
CA ASN A 890 17.55 27.62 -39.01
C ASN A 890 18.28 26.33 -38.63
N LEU A 891 17.81 25.19 -39.15
CA LEU A 891 18.35 23.87 -38.79
C LEU A 891 19.84 23.73 -39.12
N GLY A 892 20.30 24.39 -40.18
CA GLY A 892 21.72 24.39 -40.56
C GLY A 892 22.61 25.10 -39.55
N ASP A 893 22.10 26.14 -38.89
CA ASP A 893 22.81 26.84 -37.82
C ASP A 893 22.93 25.95 -36.58
N ILE A 894 21.98 25.02 -36.42
CA ILE A 894 21.97 24.04 -35.34
C ILE A 894 22.59 22.67 -35.66
N GLY A 895 23.35 22.58 -36.76
CA GLY A 895 24.06 21.36 -37.15
C GLY A 895 23.19 20.25 -37.75
N LEU A 896 21.91 20.55 -37.99
CA LEU A 896 20.95 19.67 -38.65
C LEU A 896 20.85 19.99 -40.15
N GLU A 897 20.14 19.13 -40.90
CA GLU A 897 19.89 19.39 -42.33
C GLU A 897 18.96 20.61 -42.48
N GLU A 898 19.42 21.64 -43.19
CA GLU A 898 18.79 22.97 -43.31
C GLU A 898 17.29 22.93 -43.64
N GLU A 899 16.90 21.95 -44.46
CA GLU A 899 15.54 21.77 -44.99
C GLU A 899 14.83 20.53 -44.42
N ALA A 900 15.29 19.98 -43.29
CA ALA A 900 14.62 18.82 -42.69
C ALA A 900 13.25 19.19 -42.10
N SER A 901 12.31 18.25 -42.21
CA SER A 901 10.99 18.31 -41.59
C SER A 901 11.11 18.24 -40.06
N ARG A 902 10.37 19.08 -39.33
CA ARG A 902 10.51 19.24 -37.87
C ARG A 902 9.28 18.69 -37.15
N LEU A 903 9.50 17.79 -36.20
CA LEU A 903 8.51 17.41 -35.21
C LEU A 903 8.88 18.09 -33.90
N ILE A 904 7.99 18.91 -33.37
CA ILE A 904 8.18 19.67 -32.14
C ILE A 904 7.38 19.00 -31.03
N VAL A 905 8.08 18.52 -30.00
CA VAL A 905 7.53 17.85 -28.83
C VAL A 905 7.88 18.61 -27.56
N PHE A 906 7.13 18.40 -26.48
CA PHE A 906 7.20 19.20 -25.27
C PHE A 906 7.53 18.36 -24.04
N GLU A 907 8.65 18.68 -23.40
CA GLU A 907 9.00 18.14 -22.08
C GLU A 907 8.56 19.06 -20.94
N VAL A 908 7.88 20.15 -21.28
CA VAL A 908 7.39 21.16 -20.33
C VAL A 908 5.92 21.48 -20.56
N GLY A 909 5.21 21.80 -19.48
CA GLY A 909 3.85 22.32 -19.48
C GLY A 909 3.78 23.60 -18.66
N GLY A 910 2.87 24.50 -18.98
CA GLY A 910 2.70 25.78 -18.27
C GLY A 910 2.57 26.98 -19.21
N VAL A 911 2.92 28.16 -18.68
CA VAL A 911 2.75 29.45 -19.37
C VAL A 911 4.03 29.88 -20.08
N ILE A 912 3.97 30.09 -21.40
CA ILE A 912 4.99 30.80 -22.17
C ILE A 912 4.54 32.25 -22.29
N ASP A 913 5.22 33.12 -21.56
CA ASP A 913 5.02 34.56 -21.65
C ASP A 913 5.93 35.15 -22.72
N LEU A 914 5.36 35.58 -23.84
CA LEU A 914 6.13 36.12 -24.97
C LEU A 914 6.71 37.51 -24.71
N GLN A 915 6.40 38.16 -23.58
CA GLN A 915 6.94 39.48 -23.25
C GLN A 915 6.77 40.49 -24.39
N ASN A 916 5.62 40.44 -25.05
CA ASN A 916 5.25 41.28 -26.19
C ASN A 916 6.02 40.96 -27.49
N THR A 917 6.59 39.76 -27.64
CA THR A 917 7.05 39.23 -28.94
C THR A 917 6.01 38.30 -29.58
N ASP A 918 6.35 37.72 -30.73
CA ASP A 918 5.55 36.78 -31.52
C ASP A 918 6.20 35.39 -31.61
N ILE A 919 5.47 34.39 -32.13
CA ILE A 919 6.02 33.15 -32.69
C ILE A 919 5.66 33.15 -34.18
N ASP A 920 6.68 33.15 -35.03
CA ASP A 920 6.55 33.38 -36.47
C ASP A 920 7.28 32.28 -37.27
N GLY A 921 6.51 31.37 -37.85
CA GLY A 921 7.00 30.28 -38.70
C GLY A 921 7.45 30.70 -40.10
N ASP A 922 7.62 32.00 -40.40
CA ASP A 922 8.03 32.50 -41.71
C ASP A 922 9.26 31.77 -42.25
N SER A 923 9.18 31.41 -43.54
CA SER A 923 10.24 30.76 -44.30
C SER A 923 10.63 29.37 -43.77
N ARG A 924 9.72 28.66 -43.10
CA ARG A 924 9.92 27.29 -42.58
C ARG A 924 8.80 26.34 -43.01
N LYS A 925 9.14 25.29 -43.75
CA LYS A 925 8.17 24.27 -44.22
C LYS A 925 8.22 23.02 -43.36
N ASN A 926 7.19 22.18 -43.52
CA ASN A 926 7.12 20.82 -42.96
C ASN A 926 7.31 20.82 -41.43
N ILE A 927 6.42 21.53 -40.72
CA ILE A 927 6.43 21.62 -39.26
C ILE A 927 5.22 20.86 -38.71
N TYR A 928 5.47 20.01 -37.72
CA TYR A 928 4.42 19.44 -36.88
C TYR A 928 4.67 19.84 -35.42
N VAL A 929 3.78 20.66 -34.84
CA VAL A 929 3.75 20.99 -33.41
C VAL A 929 2.80 20.03 -32.69
N ALA A 930 3.38 19.06 -31.98
CA ALA A 930 2.64 18.01 -31.28
C ALA A 930 2.39 18.38 -29.82
N GLY A 931 1.49 19.36 -29.58
CA GLY A 931 1.16 19.85 -28.23
C GLY A 931 0.60 18.80 -27.27
N GLN A 932 0.09 17.68 -27.79
CA GLN A 932 -0.40 16.55 -26.97
C GLN A 932 0.72 15.93 -26.11
N THR A 933 1.98 16.10 -26.50
CA THR A 933 3.13 15.58 -25.75
C THR A 933 3.44 16.40 -24.49
N ALA A 934 2.94 17.62 -24.37
CA ALA A 934 3.17 18.46 -23.19
C ALA A 934 2.51 17.85 -21.95
N PRO A 935 3.21 17.76 -20.80
CA PRO A 935 2.59 17.34 -19.54
C PRO A 935 1.49 18.32 -19.10
N PRO A 936 0.52 17.89 -18.27
CA PRO A 936 -0.51 18.76 -17.73
C PRO A 936 0.13 19.99 -17.05
N PRO A 937 -0.38 21.22 -17.26
CA PRO A 937 -1.66 21.57 -17.90
C PRO A 937 -1.60 21.78 -19.43
N GLY A 938 -0.50 21.39 -20.08
CA GLY A 938 -0.21 21.70 -21.48
C GLY A 938 0.39 23.10 -21.67
N ILE A 939 0.50 23.56 -22.92
CA ILE A 939 1.14 24.84 -23.25
C ILE A 939 0.11 25.95 -23.40
N THR A 940 0.34 27.06 -22.68
CA THR A 940 -0.43 28.30 -22.82
C THR A 940 0.48 29.47 -23.15
N ILE A 941 0.27 30.06 -24.33
CA ILE A 941 1.04 31.22 -24.81
C ILE A 941 0.30 32.49 -24.44
N ILE A 942 0.97 33.46 -23.83
CA ILE A 942 0.38 34.76 -23.44
C ILE A 942 1.23 35.95 -23.90
N ARG A 943 0.59 37.13 -23.98
CA ARG A 943 1.21 38.46 -24.17
C ARG A 943 2.08 38.63 -25.42
N SER A 944 1.43 38.79 -26.58
CA SER A 944 2.10 39.07 -27.85
C SER A 944 1.67 40.41 -28.48
N ASP A 945 2.62 41.22 -28.99
CA ASP A 945 2.33 42.48 -29.74
C ASP A 945 1.94 42.22 -31.21
N LYS A 946 1.79 40.96 -31.58
CA LYS A 946 1.61 40.44 -32.93
C LYS A 946 0.91 39.08 -32.81
N PRO A 947 0.56 38.40 -33.91
CA PRO A 947 0.00 37.05 -33.82
C PRO A 947 0.70 36.19 -32.76
N GLY A 948 -0.08 35.59 -31.86
CA GLY A 948 0.48 34.73 -30.82
C GLY A 948 1.25 33.54 -31.42
N VAL A 949 0.70 32.99 -32.52
CA VAL A 949 1.35 32.00 -33.39
C VAL A 949 0.98 32.30 -34.84
N GLU A 950 1.98 32.41 -35.72
CA GLU A 950 1.82 32.65 -37.16
C GLU A 950 2.55 31.57 -37.99
N PHE A 951 1.88 31.05 -39.02
CA PHE A 951 2.37 29.99 -39.89
C PHE A 951 2.12 30.35 -41.37
N ASP A 952 3.22 30.62 -42.08
CA ASP A 952 3.19 31.37 -43.34
C ASP A 952 3.78 30.61 -44.53
N GLU A 953 3.89 29.28 -44.43
CA GLU A 953 4.56 28.44 -45.44
C GLU A 953 3.84 27.10 -45.65
N ALA A 954 4.40 26.27 -46.53
CA ALA A 954 3.83 24.98 -46.86
C ALA A 954 3.95 23.94 -45.71
N ASN A 955 2.89 23.15 -45.50
CA ASN A 955 2.86 21.94 -44.67
C ASN A 955 3.15 22.23 -43.19
N GLN A 956 2.20 22.85 -42.50
CA GLN A 956 2.34 23.21 -41.08
C GLN A 956 1.13 22.68 -40.30
N PHE A 957 1.37 21.80 -39.34
CA PHE A 957 0.33 21.14 -38.56
C PHE A 957 0.53 21.41 -37.07
N VAL A 958 -0.51 21.90 -36.42
CA VAL A 958 -0.47 22.36 -35.03
C VAL A 958 -1.63 21.73 -34.27
N GLN A 959 -1.31 21.07 -33.16
CA GLN A 959 -2.33 20.50 -32.29
C GLN A 959 -2.12 20.84 -30.81
N HIS A 960 -3.22 20.90 -30.06
CA HIS A 960 -3.25 20.82 -28.59
C HIS A 960 -2.47 21.92 -27.85
N ILE A 961 -2.46 23.16 -28.38
CA ILE A 961 -1.86 24.32 -27.69
C ILE A 961 -2.88 25.46 -27.49
N ARG A 962 -2.59 26.35 -26.55
CA ARG A 962 -3.40 27.54 -26.27
C ARG A 962 -2.68 28.83 -26.63
N SER A 963 -3.40 29.81 -27.16
CA SER A 963 -2.88 31.16 -27.45
C SER A 963 -3.80 32.25 -26.91
N MET A 964 -3.23 33.19 -26.16
CA MET A 964 -3.95 34.25 -25.46
C MET A 964 -3.19 35.58 -25.49
N PRO A 965 -3.22 36.37 -26.59
CA PRO A 965 -2.48 37.62 -26.70
C PRO A 965 -2.81 38.65 -25.61
N GLY A 966 -4.11 38.94 -25.39
CA GLY A 966 -4.63 39.89 -24.40
C GLY A 966 -4.22 41.36 -24.61
N ASP A 967 -4.67 42.23 -23.69
CA ASP A 967 -4.61 43.69 -23.87
C ASP A 967 -3.40 44.41 -23.23
N GLN A 968 -2.49 43.68 -22.60
CA GLN A 968 -1.28 44.23 -21.95
C GLN A 968 -0.13 44.48 -22.94
N THR A 969 -0.49 44.64 -24.21
CA THR A 969 0.40 44.70 -25.37
C THR A 969 0.41 46.12 -25.97
N SER A 970 1.37 46.39 -26.84
CA SER A 970 1.56 47.71 -27.46
C SER A 970 0.96 47.85 -28.86
N ASP A 971 0.56 46.73 -29.46
CA ASP A 971 -0.07 46.64 -30.77
C ASP A 971 -1.12 45.52 -30.78
N ALA A 972 -1.93 45.49 -31.83
CA ALA A 972 -3.01 44.52 -31.98
C ALA A 972 -2.50 43.16 -32.48
N ALA A 973 -3.15 42.10 -31.99
CA ALA A 973 -2.73 40.73 -32.18
C ALA A 973 -3.93 39.80 -32.38
N ASP A 974 -3.81 38.96 -33.40
CA ASP A 974 -4.61 37.76 -33.57
C ASP A 974 -4.06 36.65 -32.66
N ALA A 975 -4.89 35.71 -32.21
CA ALA A 975 -4.36 34.64 -31.36
C ALA A 975 -3.59 33.59 -32.18
N MET A 976 -4.11 33.16 -33.34
CA MET A 976 -3.40 32.28 -34.28
C MET A 976 -3.69 32.64 -35.74
N VAL A 977 -2.68 32.56 -36.60
CA VAL A 977 -2.74 33.03 -37.98
C VAL A 977 -2.10 32.03 -38.94
N ALA A 978 -2.79 31.75 -40.05
CA ALA A 978 -2.17 31.24 -41.27
C ALA A 978 -1.90 32.44 -42.20
N GLY A 979 -0.66 32.89 -42.32
CA GLY A 979 -0.40 34.19 -42.93
C GLY A 979 -0.28 34.18 -44.46
N ASP A 980 0.49 35.14 -44.99
CA ASP A 980 0.37 35.61 -46.37
C ASP A 980 0.74 34.57 -47.45
N ASN A 981 1.53 33.53 -47.11
CA ASN A 981 1.91 32.45 -48.03
C ASN A 981 1.60 31.04 -47.48
N ALA A 982 0.69 30.96 -46.52
CA ALA A 982 0.28 29.70 -45.90
C ALA A 982 -0.33 28.74 -46.93
N TYR A 983 0.25 27.55 -47.07
CA TYR A 983 -0.27 26.50 -47.94
C TYR A 983 -0.32 25.19 -47.16
N ASN A 984 -1.46 24.49 -47.15
CA ASN A 984 -1.57 23.25 -46.40
C ASN A 984 -1.25 23.41 -44.89
N VAL A 985 -2.00 24.28 -44.22
CA VAL A 985 -1.86 24.57 -42.79
C VAL A 985 -3.09 24.09 -42.04
N CYS A 986 -2.88 23.37 -40.94
CA CYS A 986 -3.96 22.86 -40.10
C CYS A 986 -3.74 23.23 -38.64
N PHE A 987 -4.74 23.89 -38.05
CA PHE A 987 -4.86 24.12 -36.61
C PHE A 987 -6.01 23.27 -36.10
N ASP A 988 -5.66 22.24 -35.34
CA ASP A 988 -6.61 21.29 -34.80
C ASP A 988 -6.52 21.21 -33.28
N HIS A 989 -7.65 21.06 -32.59
CA HIS A 989 -7.67 20.99 -31.12
C HIS A 989 -6.82 22.11 -30.48
N CYS A 990 -7.00 23.37 -30.86
CA CYS A 990 -6.37 24.51 -30.20
C CYS A 990 -7.42 25.33 -29.45
N SER A 991 -7.00 26.03 -28.40
CA SER A 991 -7.86 26.99 -27.71
C SER A 991 -7.30 28.38 -27.78
N VAL A 992 -8.11 29.31 -28.28
CA VAL A 992 -7.71 30.70 -28.44
C VAL A 992 -8.65 31.61 -27.68
N PHE A 993 -8.05 32.53 -26.93
CA PHE A 993 -8.76 33.53 -26.14
C PHE A 993 -8.11 34.89 -26.30
N PHE A 994 -8.83 35.93 -25.91
CA PHE A 994 -8.29 37.28 -25.74
C PHE A 994 -7.57 37.84 -26.98
N GLY A 995 -7.97 37.43 -28.18
CA GLY A 995 -7.55 38.09 -29.42
C GLY A 995 -7.99 39.56 -29.39
N THR A 996 -7.09 40.47 -29.74
CA THR A 996 -7.40 41.91 -29.78
C THR A 996 -7.85 42.37 -31.17
N GLU A 997 -7.52 41.60 -32.22
CA GLU A 997 -8.21 41.59 -33.52
C GLU A 997 -8.97 40.25 -33.69
N GLU A 998 -8.45 39.27 -34.45
CA GLU A 998 -9.11 37.98 -34.68
C GLU A 998 -8.74 36.90 -33.65
N SER A 999 -9.68 35.99 -33.37
CA SER A 999 -9.36 34.77 -32.61
C SER A 999 -8.50 33.83 -33.46
N MET A 1000 -8.90 33.55 -34.70
CA MET A 1000 -8.04 32.89 -35.69
C MET A 1000 -8.23 33.50 -37.08
N SER A 1001 -7.16 33.69 -37.86
CA SER A 1001 -7.28 34.32 -39.17
C SER A 1001 -6.42 33.66 -40.24
N VAL A 1002 -6.77 33.95 -41.50
CA VAL A 1002 -5.95 33.67 -42.66
C VAL A 1002 -5.64 34.99 -43.36
N ASN A 1003 -4.38 35.39 -43.38
CA ASN A 1003 -3.93 36.53 -44.18
C ASN A 1003 -3.90 36.09 -45.65
N ALA A 1004 -5.02 36.16 -46.36
CA ALA A 1004 -5.03 35.67 -47.73
C ALA A 1004 -4.47 36.73 -48.71
N GLY A 1005 -3.34 36.38 -49.32
CA GLY A 1005 -2.91 36.79 -50.65
C GLY A 1005 -3.28 35.74 -51.70
N SER A 1006 -2.97 35.95 -52.99
CA SER A 1006 -3.40 35.07 -54.10
C SER A 1006 -2.82 33.65 -54.10
N ASP A 1007 -2.00 33.29 -53.10
CA ASP A 1007 -1.27 32.03 -53.03
C ASP A 1007 -1.60 31.22 -51.75
N SER A 1008 -2.42 31.74 -50.81
CA SER A 1008 -2.84 30.99 -49.61
C SER A 1008 -3.92 29.98 -49.95
N ALA A 1009 -3.67 28.69 -49.67
CA ALA A 1009 -4.61 27.62 -50.01
C ALA A 1009 -4.55 26.41 -49.07
N ASP A 1010 -5.62 25.61 -49.07
CA ASP A 1010 -5.70 24.33 -48.35
C ASP A 1010 -5.50 24.51 -46.83
N ILE A 1011 -6.37 25.29 -46.20
CA ILE A 1011 -6.26 25.60 -44.76
C ILE A 1011 -7.41 24.93 -44.01
N THR A 1012 -7.14 24.31 -42.86
CA THR A 1012 -8.17 23.70 -42.00
C THR A 1012 -8.06 24.22 -40.58
N PHE A 1013 -9.17 24.72 -40.03
CA PHE A 1013 -9.37 24.93 -38.60
C PHE A 1013 -10.38 23.89 -38.11
N SER A 1014 -9.94 22.93 -37.30
CA SER A 1014 -10.81 21.85 -36.78
C SER A 1014 -10.80 21.72 -35.26
N ASN A 1015 -11.94 21.37 -34.67
CA ASN A 1015 -12.04 21.04 -33.24
C ASN A 1015 -11.47 22.10 -32.27
N ASN A 1016 -11.49 23.39 -32.64
CA ASN A 1016 -10.92 24.46 -31.81
C ASN A 1016 -11.96 25.12 -30.90
N ILE A 1017 -11.50 25.71 -29.78
CA ILE A 1017 -12.27 26.70 -29.02
C ILE A 1017 -11.78 28.10 -29.40
N MET A 1018 -12.70 28.96 -29.82
CA MET A 1018 -12.45 30.36 -30.13
C MET A 1018 -13.39 31.24 -29.33
N ALA A 1019 -12.91 31.78 -28.21
CA ALA A 1019 -13.81 32.44 -27.26
C ALA A 1019 -13.23 33.70 -26.63
N LEU A 1020 -14.12 34.58 -26.19
CA LEU A 1020 -13.76 35.80 -25.46
C LEU A 1020 -12.68 36.68 -26.15
N PRO A 1021 -12.75 36.94 -27.47
CA PRO A 1021 -11.93 38.01 -28.05
C PRO A 1021 -12.34 39.36 -27.46
N LEU A 1022 -11.40 40.30 -27.37
CA LEU A 1022 -11.57 41.53 -26.60
C LEU A 1022 -12.27 42.62 -27.43
N PHE A 1023 -13.35 43.18 -26.88
CA PHE A 1023 -14.23 44.09 -27.58
C PHE A 1023 -13.68 45.52 -27.67
N ASP A 1024 -13.28 46.13 -26.55
CA ASP A 1024 -12.70 47.48 -26.44
C ASP A 1024 -11.25 47.46 -25.95
N ALA A 1025 -10.40 46.65 -26.60
CA ALA A 1025 -8.97 46.61 -26.27
C ALA A 1025 -8.28 47.98 -26.53
N PRO A 1026 -7.46 48.50 -25.60
CA PRO A 1026 -6.82 49.82 -25.68
C PRO A 1026 -5.78 49.98 -26.81
N VAL A 1027 -5.46 48.91 -27.54
CA VAL A 1027 -4.51 48.87 -28.67
C VAL A 1027 -5.09 49.46 -29.96
N HIS A 1028 -6.42 49.64 -30.05
CA HIS A 1028 -7.08 50.21 -31.22
C HIS A 1028 -7.57 51.65 -31.04
N SER A 1029 -7.66 52.38 -32.15
CA SER A 1029 -8.26 53.72 -32.20
C SER A 1029 -9.78 53.73 -32.39
N ASP A 1030 -10.39 52.55 -32.56
CA ASP A 1030 -11.82 52.33 -32.77
C ASP A 1030 -12.25 51.21 -31.79
N PRO A 1031 -13.31 51.34 -30.98
CA PRO A 1031 -13.43 50.55 -29.73
C PRO A 1031 -14.24 49.24 -29.84
N THR A 1032 -14.45 48.66 -31.02
CA THR A 1032 -15.34 47.48 -31.18
C THR A 1032 -14.78 46.41 -32.11
N ARG A 1033 -14.07 45.40 -31.57
CA ARG A 1033 -13.28 44.46 -32.37
C ARG A 1033 -13.25 42.98 -31.96
N ALA A 1034 -14.06 42.52 -31.02
CA ALA A 1034 -14.09 41.10 -30.61
C ALA A 1034 -14.42 40.13 -31.78
N TYR A 1035 -13.45 39.77 -32.61
CA TYR A 1035 -13.67 39.07 -33.87
C TYR A 1035 -13.37 37.57 -33.75
N GLY A 1036 -14.23 36.77 -34.38
CA GLY A 1036 -14.05 35.31 -34.45
C GLY A 1036 -12.96 34.94 -35.45
N THR A 1037 -13.32 34.81 -36.72
CA THR A 1037 -12.44 34.34 -37.79
C THR A 1037 -12.53 35.16 -39.06
N LEU A 1038 -11.39 35.40 -39.71
CA LEU A 1038 -11.31 36.04 -41.02
C LEU A 1038 -10.55 35.15 -42.01
N PHE A 1039 -11.14 34.92 -43.18
CA PHE A 1039 -10.43 34.48 -44.39
C PHE A 1039 -10.24 35.68 -45.31
N GLY A 1040 -8.98 36.02 -45.61
CA GLY A 1040 -8.60 37.15 -46.45
C GLY A 1040 -9.13 37.06 -47.89
N ASN A 1041 -8.81 38.05 -48.72
CA ASN A 1041 -9.26 38.04 -50.11
C ASN A 1041 -8.55 36.94 -50.92
N GLY A 1042 -9.30 36.18 -51.73
CA GLY A 1042 -8.71 35.18 -52.63
C GLY A 1042 -8.29 33.87 -51.97
N MET A 1043 -8.75 33.59 -50.75
CA MET A 1043 -8.49 32.33 -50.05
C MET A 1043 -9.02 31.13 -50.84
N ASP A 1044 -8.14 30.21 -51.26
CA ASP A 1044 -8.46 29.01 -52.04
C ASP A 1044 -8.61 27.80 -51.09
N ARG A 1045 -9.76 27.14 -51.08
CA ARG A 1045 -10.03 25.92 -50.27
C ARG A 1045 -9.70 26.07 -48.78
N GLY A 1046 -10.49 26.85 -48.04
CA GLY A 1046 -10.44 26.94 -46.56
C GLY A 1046 -11.54 26.13 -45.86
N ALA A 1047 -11.25 25.43 -44.77
CA ALA A 1047 -12.19 24.62 -44.02
C ALA A 1047 -12.26 25.06 -42.55
N ILE A 1048 -13.49 25.21 -42.02
CA ILE A 1048 -13.79 25.52 -40.62
C ILE A 1048 -14.76 24.42 -40.14
N LEU A 1049 -14.25 23.45 -39.37
CA LEU A 1049 -14.95 22.20 -39.05
C LEU A 1049 -15.03 21.94 -37.54
N GLY A 1050 -16.22 21.74 -36.97
CA GLY A 1050 -16.33 21.23 -35.58
C GLY A 1050 -15.86 22.18 -34.48
N ASN A 1051 -15.71 23.47 -34.75
CA ASN A 1051 -15.18 24.44 -33.78
C ASN A 1051 -16.29 25.00 -32.87
N LEU A 1052 -15.92 25.41 -31.65
CA LEU A 1052 -16.77 26.15 -30.71
C LEU A 1052 -16.38 27.63 -30.69
N TYR A 1053 -17.30 28.49 -31.09
CA TYR A 1053 -17.20 29.95 -30.95
C TYR A 1053 -18.10 30.44 -29.83
N ALA A 1054 -17.57 31.25 -28.91
CA ALA A 1054 -18.36 31.81 -27.81
C ALA A 1054 -17.98 33.26 -27.50
N HIS A 1055 -19.00 34.09 -27.25
CA HIS A 1055 -18.82 35.48 -26.82
C HIS A 1055 -18.03 36.33 -27.82
N THR A 1056 -18.36 36.20 -29.11
CA THR A 1056 -17.73 36.97 -30.20
C THR A 1056 -18.67 38.05 -30.70
N TRP A 1057 -18.15 39.19 -31.17
CA TRP A 1057 -19.00 40.27 -31.69
C TRP A 1057 -19.34 40.09 -33.17
N SER A 1058 -18.34 39.82 -34.01
CA SER A 1058 -18.50 39.78 -35.46
C SER A 1058 -17.43 38.90 -36.12
N ARG A 1059 -17.48 38.79 -37.45
CA ARG A 1059 -16.62 37.91 -38.26
C ARG A 1059 -16.75 36.45 -37.80
N ASN A 1060 -17.95 35.88 -37.89
CA ASN A 1060 -18.25 34.53 -37.39
C ASN A 1060 -18.73 33.57 -38.50
N PRO A 1061 -17.90 33.19 -39.49
CA PRO A 1061 -16.64 33.81 -39.91
C PRO A 1061 -16.85 35.00 -40.86
N ARG A 1062 -15.80 35.78 -41.17
CA ARG A 1062 -15.77 36.70 -42.31
C ARG A 1062 -14.99 36.08 -43.47
N LEU A 1063 -15.68 35.81 -44.57
CA LEU A 1063 -15.14 35.28 -45.81
C LEU A 1063 -15.08 36.42 -46.83
N LYS A 1064 -13.89 36.96 -47.10
CA LYS A 1064 -13.73 38.14 -47.96
C LYS A 1064 -13.92 37.82 -49.46
N GLY A 1065 -13.70 38.76 -50.38
CA GLY A 1065 -13.98 38.53 -51.80
C GLY A 1065 -13.08 37.46 -52.41
N GLY A 1066 -13.64 36.62 -53.29
CA GLY A 1066 -12.90 35.58 -54.01
C GLY A 1066 -12.51 34.36 -53.17
N THR A 1067 -13.15 34.13 -52.02
CA THR A 1067 -12.83 33.01 -51.13
C THR A 1067 -13.66 31.76 -51.44
N GLU A 1068 -13.03 30.61 -51.29
CA GLU A 1068 -13.59 29.28 -51.43
C GLU A 1068 -13.54 28.58 -50.07
N ALA A 1069 -14.69 28.19 -49.50
CA ALA A 1069 -14.72 27.71 -48.12
C ALA A 1069 -15.75 26.60 -47.84
N MET A 1070 -15.39 25.74 -46.88
CA MET A 1070 -16.27 24.79 -46.22
C MET A 1070 -16.44 25.19 -44.74
N VAL A 1071 -17.67 25.43 -44.32
CA VAL A 1071 -18.01 25.84 -42.94
C VAL A 1071 -19.02 24.85 -42.40
N ALA A 1072 -18.56 23.86 -41.62
CA ALA A 1072 -19.43 22.76 -41.23
C ALA A 1072 -19.32 22.31 -39.78
N ASN A 1073 -20.46 21.91 -39.22
CA ASN A 1073 -20.59 21.33 -37.88
C ASN A 1073 -19.97 22.18 -36.75
N ASN A 1074 -19.90 23.50 -36.92
CA ASN A 1074 -19.43 24.40 -35.87
C ASN A 1074 -20.59 24.89 -34.99
N VAL A 1075 -20.25 25.35 -33.79
CA VAL A 1075 -21.17 25.95 -32.83
C VAL A 1075 -20.81 27.42 -32.63
N TRP A 1076 -21.79 28.31 -32.78
CA TRP A 1076 -21.66 29.72 -32.44
C TRP A 1076 -22.62 30.09 -31.32
N TYR A 1077 -22.09 30.61 -30.22
CA TYR A 1077 -22.85 31.05 -29.06
C TYR A 1077 -22.57 32.52 -28.72
N ASN A 1078 -23.63 33.26 -28.39
CA ASN A 1078 -23.57 34.64 -27.92
C ASN A 1078 -22.78 35.57 -28.83
N PHE A 1079 -23.28 35.77 -30.05
CA PHE A 1079 -22.69 36.64 -31.05
C PHE A 1079 -23.68 37.68 -31.60
N GLU A 1080 -23.17 38.84 -32.02
CA GLU A 1080 -24.00 39.87 -32.69
C GLU A 1080 -24.12 39.61 -34.19
N ASN A 1081 -22.98 39.58 -34.89
CA ASN A 1081 -22.95 39.37 -36.34
C ASN A 1081 -22.41 37.98 -36.68
N GLY A 1082 -23.15 37.23 -37.50
CA GLY A 1082 -22.77 35.89 -37.94
C GLY A 1082 -21.76 35.86 -39.11
N MET A 1083 -21.99 34.94 -40.05
CA MET A 1083 -21.14 34.75 -41.22
C MET A 1083 -21.30 35.88 -42.24
N ARG A 1084 -20.21 36.61 -42.50
CA ARG A 1084 -20.17 37.67 -43.50
C ARG A 1084 -19.43 37.20 -44.74
N ILE A 1085 -20.05 37.31 -45.92
CA ILE A 1085 -19.44 36.89 -47.19
C ILE A 1085 -19.31 38.07 -48.17
N GLY A 1086 -18.14 38.20 -48.79
CA GLY A 1086 -17.85 39.18 -49.84
C GLY A 1086 -17.04 40.39 -49.40
N ASP A 1087 -16.32 40.99 -50.36
CA ASP A 1087 -15.63 42.29 -50.31
C ASP A 1087 -15.51 42.87 -51.75
N ASP A 1088 -15.02 44.11 -51.94
CA ASP A 1088 -14.90 44.79 -53.25
C ASP A 1088 -13.80 44.17 -54.19
N GLN A 1089 -13.91 42.89 -54.53
CA GLN A 1089 -13.00 42.17 -55.45
C GLN A 1089 -13.70 41.76 -56.75
N ASP A 1090 -12.92 41.38 -57.78
CA ASP A 1090 -13.44 41.02 -59.13
C ASP A 1090 -13.83 39.53 -59.28
N ASP A 1091 -13.56 38.68 -58.28
CA ASP A 1091 -13.76 37.23 -58.31
C ASP A 1091 -14.92 36.76 -57.40
N PRO A 1092 -15.69 35.72 -57.80
CA PRO A 1092 -16.83 35.20 -57.04
C PRO A 1092 -16.42 34.43 -55.78
N ASN A 1093 -17.34 34.34 -54.83
CA ASN A 1093 -17.20 33.50 -53.64
C ASN A 1093 -17.89 32.15 -53.82
N TYR A 1094 -17.34 31.09 -53.23
CA TYR A 1094 -17.97 29.77 -53.19
C TYR A 1094 -17.93 29.20 -51.78
N VAL A 1095 -19.09 28.98 -51.17
CA VAL A 1095 -19.17 28.58 -49.76
C VAL A 1095 -20.14 27.42 -49.59
N ASN A 1096 -19.68 26.31 -49.02
CA ASN A 1096 -20.53 25.26 -48.49
C ASN A 1096 -20.69 25.49 -46.98
N SER A 1097 -21.93 25.61 -46.48
CA SER A 1097 -22.23 25.76 -45.06
C SER A 1097 -23.22 24.71 -44.60
N VAL A 1098 -22.74 23.75 -43.80
CA VAL A 1098 -23.48 22.50 -43.51
C VAL A 1098 -23.49 22.14 -42.03
N GLY A 1099 -24.65 21.82 -41.48
CA GLY A 1099 -24.73 21.18 -40.16
C GLY A 1099 -24.29 22.05 -38.98
N ASN A 1100 -24.24 23.38 -39.13
CA ASN A 1100 -23.79 24.28 -38.07
C ASN A 1100 -24.90 24.59 -37.05
N ARG A 1101 -24.53 24.93 -35.82
CA ARG A 1101 -25.45 25.30 -34.72
C ARG A 1101 -25.24 26.73 -34.26
N TYR A 1102 -26.25 27.58 -34.37
CA TYR A 1102 -26.22 28.99 -33.93
C TYR A 1102 -27.15 29.23 -32.74
N ILE A 1103 -26.59 29.64 -31.61
CA ILE A 1103 -27.27 29.75 -30.31
C ILE A 1103 -27.30 31.21 -29.86
N ALA A 1104 -28.49 31.71 -29.53
CA ALA A 1104 -28.67 33.11 -29.16
C ALA A 1104 -28.13 33.36 -27.73
N GLY A 1105 -27.33 34.41 -27.57
CA GLY A 1105 -26.95 34.97 -26.27
C GLY A 1105 -27.40 36.42 -26.11
N GLU A 1106 -26.83 37.14 -25.14
CA GLU A 1106 -27.14 38.56 -24.91
C GLU A 1106 -26.82 39.45 -26.13
N ALA A 1107 -25.76 39.12 -26.87
CA ALA A 1107 -25.31 39.88 -28.02
C ALA A 1107 -26.17 39.67 -29.29
N ALA A 1108 -27.12 38.73 -29.29
CA ALA A 1108 -27.87 38.34 -30.48
C ALA A 1108 -28.63 39.52 -31.14
N ASP A 1109 -28.30 39.83 -32.39
CA ASP A 1109 -29.10 40.72 -33.24
C ASP A 1109 -30.03 39.91 -34.17
N PHE A 1110 -31.32 39.88 -33.84
CA PHE A 1110 -32.34 39.19 -34.62
C PHE A 1110 -32.82 39.98 -35.85
N ASP A 1111 -32.46 41.27 -35.98
CA ASP A 1111 -32.82 42.08 -37.15
C ASP A 1111 -31.86 41.82 -38.33
N GLN A 1112 -30.68 41.24 -38.09
CA GLN A 1112 -29.71 40.86 -39.11
C GLN A 1112 -29.72 39.33 -39.36
N PRO A 1113 -29.64 38.87 -40.61
CA PRO A 1113 -29.44 37.46 -40.90
C PRO A 1113 -28.10 36.94 -40.38
N ILE A 1114 -28.05 35.66 -39.99
CA ILE A 1114 -26.82 34.98 -39.56
C ILE A 1114 -25.80 35.03 -40.70
N VAL A 1115 -26.21 34.65 -41.91
CA VAL A 1115 -25.40 34.75 -43.14
C VAL A 1115 -25.82 36.00 -43.88
N TYR A 1116 -24.89 36.95 -44.02
CA TYR A 1116 -25.16 38.26 -44.64
C TYR A 1116 -24.02 38.74 -45.51
N THR A 1117 -24.32 39.71 -46.38
CA THR A 1117 -23.34 40.38 -47.24
C THR A 1117 -23.57 41.88 -47.26
N GLU A 1118 -22.52 42.64 -47.58
CA GLU A 1118 -22.60 44.07 -47.91
C GLU A 1118 -22.45 44.33 -49.42
N HIS A 1119 -22.37 43.26 -50.23
CA HIS A 1119 -22.31 43.33 -51.71
C HIS A 1119 -23.57 43.93 -52.32
N ASP A 1120 -23.41 44.52 -53.50
CA ASP A 1120 -24.51 44.93 -54.36
C ASP A 1120 -24.57 44.14 -55.68
N GLU A 1121 -25.64 44.30 -56.47
CA GLU A 1121 -25.84 43.55 -57.73
C GLU A 1121 -24.73 43.77 -58.78
N SER A 1122 -23.81 44.72 -58.57
CA SER A 1122 -22.70 45.00 -59.49
C SER A 1122 -21.38 44.32 -59.11
N ASP A 1123 -21.32 43.72 -57.92
CA ASP A 1123 -20.20 42.90 -57.46
C ASP A 1123 -20.27 41.46 -58.06
N PRO A 1124 -19.17 40.69 -58.03
CA PRO A 1124 -19.20 39.28 -58.44
C PRO A 1124 -20.17 38.45 -57.61
N PRO A 1125 -20.74 37.37 -58.18
CA PRO A 1125 -21.72 36.56 -57.47
C PRO A 1125 -21.12 35.84 -56.27
N ILE A 1126 -21.93 35.67 -55.23
CA ILE A 1126 -21.64 34.80 -54.09
C ILE A 1126 -22.45 33.51 -54.26
N HIS A 1127 -21.75 32.41 -54.51
CA HIS A 1127 -22.34 31.07 -54.56
C HIS A 1127 -22.31 30.45 -53.17
N ILE A 1128 -23.47 30.02 -52.68
CA ILE A 1128 -23.58 29.41 -51.35
C ILE A 1128 -24.51 28.19 -51.35
N TYR A 1129 -24.04 27.10 -50.77
CA TYR A 1129 -24.85 25.93 -50.45
C TYR A 1129 -25.10 25.89 -48.93
N LEU A 1130 -26.37 25.73 -48.53
CA LEU A 1130 -26.79 25.68 -47.14
C LEU A 1130 -27.58 24.40 -46.88
N ALA A 1131 -27.12 23.58 -45.93
CA ALA A 1131 -27.82 22.36 -45.54
C ALA A 1131 -27.72 22.12 -44.03
N ASP A 1132 -28.82 21.63 -43.42
CA ASP A 1132 -28.85 21.14 -42.04
C ASP A 1132 -28.30 22.10 -40.95
N ASN A 1133 -28.24 23.40 -41.22
CA ASN A 1133 -27.86 24.40 -40.22
C ASN A 1133 -29.03 24.67 -39.25
N GLU A 1134 -28.77 24.52 -37.96
CA GLU A 1134 -29.72 24.74 -36.88
C GLU A 1134 -29.48 26.08 -36.17
N TYR A 1135 -30.55 26.79 -35.83
CA TYR A 1135 -30.46 28.09 -35.18
C TYR A 1135 -31.66 28.34 -34.25
N ASP A 1136 -31.44 29.13 -33.20
CA ASP A 1136 -32.49 29.46 -32.23
C ASP A 1136 -33.64 30.29 -32.81
N ASP A 1137 -34.81 30.15 -32.17
CA ASP A 1137 -36.02 30.88 -32.51
C ASP A 1137 -35.77 32.41 -32.48
N GLY A 1138 -35.96 33.06 -33.63
CA GLY A 1138 -35.81 34.51 -33.79
C GLY A 1138 -34.77 34.88 -34.84
N TYR A 1139 -33.78 34.02 -35.08
CA TYR A 1139 -32.83 34.24 -36.16
C TYR A 1139 -33.45 34.00 -37.54
N THR A 1140 -32.86 34.67 -38.53
CA THR A 1140 -33.01 34.35 -39.95
C THR A 1140 -31.66 33.85 -40.43
N LEU A 1141 -31.60 32.67 -41.06
CA LEU A 1141 -30.31 32.14 -41.53
C LEU A 1141 -29.72 33.00 -42.65
N ILE A 1142 -30.51 33.35 -43.66
CA ILE A 1142 -30.10 34.17 -44.80
C ILE A 1142 -31.31 34.95 -45.33
N ASP A 1143 -31.09 36.16 -45.85
CA ASP A 1143 -32.12 36.88 -46.60
C ASP A 1143 -32.08 36.46 -48.08
N GLU A 1144 -33.09 35.72 -48.54
CA GLU A 1144 -33.18 35.22 -49.91
C GLU A 1144 -33.39 36.34 -50.95
N ASP A 1145 -33.77 37.55 -50.53
CA ASP A 1145 -33.98 38.71 -51.42
C ASP A 1145 -32.68 39.50 -51.68
N ASP A 1146 -31.56 39.15 -51.04
CA ASP A 1146 -30.22 39.73 -51.24
C ASP A 1146 -29.47 39.10 -52.45
N VAL A 1147 -28.21 39.50 -52.67
CA VAL A 1147 -27.42 39.23 -53.90
C VAL A 1147 -26.73 37.86 -53.92
N TRP A 1148 -27.47 36.78 -53.66
CA TRP A 1148 -26.93 35.41 -53.58
C TRP A 1148 -27.23 34.55 -54.81
N GLU A 1149 -26.32 33.65 -55.14
CA GLU A 1149 -26.60 32.44 -55.92
C GLU A 1149 -26.67 31.24 -54.95
N ILE A 1150 -27.86 31.00 -54.39
CA ILE A 1150 -28.10 29.85 -53.51
C ILE A 1150 -28.16 28.58 -54.36
N GLU A 1151 -27.25 27.65 -54.11
CA GLU A 1151 -27.10 26.41 -54.86
C GLU A 1151 -28.03 25.32 -54.31
N ASP A 1152 -28.67 24.55 -55.19
CA ASP A 1152 -29.61 23.47 -54.82
C ASP A 1152 -28.89 22.16 -54.41
N GLU A 1153 -27.60 22.03 -54.72
CA GLU A 1153 -26.75 20.86 -54.46
C GLU A 1153 -25.39 21.35 -53.91
N PRO A 1154 -24.63 20.51 -53.19
CA PRO A 1154 -23.29 20.84 -52.74
C PRO A 1154 -22.42 21.37 -53.88
N ILE A 1155 -21.59 22.36 -53.59
CA ILE A 1155 -20.59 22.85 -54.55
C ILE A 1155 -19.44 21.84 -54.54
N ASP A 1156 -19.58 20.75 -55.32
CA ASP A 1156 -18.69 19.58 -55.34
C ASP A 1156 -17.19 19.92 -55.48
N GLU A 1157 -16.86 21.02 -56.18
CA GLU A 1157 -15.47 21.47 -56.38
C GLU A 1157 -14.80 21.96 -55.08
N TYR A 1158 -15.60 22.42 -54.13
CA TYR A 1158 -15.17 22.95 -52.82
C TYR A 1158 -15.80 22.14 -51.67
N TRP A 1159 -15.93 20.84 -51.90
CA TRP A 1159 -16.27 19.87 -50.88
C TRP A 1159 -15.03 19.02 -50.59
N PRO A 1160 -14.49 19.00 -49.36
CA PRO A 1160 -13.29 18.21 -49.07
C PRO A 1160 -13.55 16.71 -49.30
N ASP A 1161 -12.59 16.01 -49.92
CA ASP A 1161 -12.75 14.62 -50.36
C ASP A 1161 -13.06 13.63 -49.20
N ASN A 1162 -12.53 13.90 -48.00
CA ASN A 1162 -12.70 13.06 -46.82
C ASN A 1162 -13.85 13.52 -45.92
N PHE A 1163 -14.40 14.71 -46.15
CA PHE A 1163 -15.43 15.27 -45.28
C PHE A 1163 -16.76 14.53 -45.42
N SER A 1164 -17.30 14.13 -44.27
CA SER A 1164 -18.70 13.70 -44.11
C SER A 1164 -19.38 14.56 -43.05
N PRO A 1165 -20.56 15.15 -43.32
CA PRO A 1165 -21.30 15.88 -42.30
C PRO A 1165 -21.61 14.99 -41.10
N MET A 1166 -21.48 15.54 -39.90
CA MET A 1166 -21.78 14.84 -38.65
C MET A 1166 -23.26 14.39 -38.59
N ASP A 1167 -23.51 13.17 -38.12
CA ASP A 1167 -24.86 12.62 -37.94
C ASP A 1167 -25.50 13.05 -36.59
N GLY A 1168 -24.68 13.50 -35.61
CA GLY A 1168 -25.06 13.89 -34.24
C GLY A 1168 -25.33 15.38 -34.02
N ASP A 1169 -25.50 15.80 -32.76
CA ASP A 1169 -25.70 17.20 -32.37
C ASP A 1169 -24.34 17.94 -32.32
N PRO A 1170 -24.09 18.94 -33.19
CA PRO A 1170 -22.85 19.70 -33.18
C PRO A 1170 -22.55 20.38 -31.84
N LEU A 1171 -23.59 20.75 -31.06
CA LEU A 1171 -23.40 21.33 -29.73
C LEU A 1171 -22.82 20.32 -28.74
N GLU A 1172 -23.39 19.12 -28.70
CA GLU A 1172 -22.91 18.05 -27.82
C GLU A 1172 -21.47 17.66 -28.18
N HIS A 1173 -21.19 17.50 -29.48
CA HIS A 1173 -19.85 17.20 -29.96
C HIS A 1173 -18.84 18.29 -29.58
N ALA A 1174 -19.13 19.56 -29.84
CA ALA A 1174 -18.18 20.64 -29.56
C ALA A 1174 -17.90 20.81 -28.06
N LEU A 1175 -18.92 20.67 -27.20
CA LEU A 1175 -18.76 20.74 -25.74
C LEU A 1175 -17.90 19.60 -25.18
N SER A 1176 -17.96 18.42 -25.82
CA SER A 1176 -17.13 17.28 -25.43
C SER A 1176 -15.72 17.39 -25.97
N ASN A 1177 -15.56 17.77 -27.24
CA ASN A 1177 -14.34 17.49 -27.99
C ASN A 1177 -13.53 18.73 -28.38
N ALA A 1178 -14.11 19.93 -28.46
CA ALA A 1178 -13.33 21.08 -28.94
C ALA A 1178 -12.27 21.55 -27.92
N GLY A 1179 -11.14 22.07 -28.41
CA GLY A 1179 -10.11 22.77 -27.63
C GLY A 1179 -8.82 21.98 -27.41
N ALA A 1180 -7.85 22.66 -26.79
CA ALA A 1180 -6.48 22.20 -26.55
C ALA A 1180 -6.38 20.84 -25.87
N ARG A 1181 -7.11 20.63 -24.78
CA ARG A 1181 -7.09 19.37 -24.02
C ARG A 1181 -8.50 19.06 -23.50
N PRO A 1182 -9.34 18.40 -24.31
CA PRO A 1182 -10.74 18.15 -23.96
C PRO A 1182 -10.95 17.37 -22.66
N ALA A 1183 -10.03 16.45 -22.33
CA ALA A 1183 -10.04 15.69 -21.09
C ALA A 1183 -9.41 16.43 -19.90
N GLU A 1184 -8.60 17.46 -20.16
CA GLU A 1184 -7.81 18.20 -19.16
C GLU A 1184 -7.93 19.72 -19.38
N ARG A 1185 -9.16 20.22 -19.24
CA ARG A 1185 -9.47 21.64 -19.49
C ARG A 1185 -8.94 22.53 -18.38
N ILE A 1186 -8.55 23.74 -18.75
CA ILE A 1186 -8.28 24.81 -17.76
C ILE A 1186 -9.59 25.48 -17.34
N ASP A 1187 -9.61 26.11 -16.17
CA ASP A 1187 -10.78 26.80 -15.61
C ASP A 1187 -11.48 27.75 -16.62
N LEU A 1188 -10.70 28.45 -17.45
CA LEU A 1188 -11.24 29.37 -18.45
C LEU A 1188 -12.01 28.65 -19.57
N GLU A 1189 -11.53 27.50 -20.03
CA GLU A 1189 -12.24 26.66 -21.01
C GLU A 1189 -13.53 26.10 -20.40
N GLU A 1190 -13.44 25.58 -19.17
CA GLU A 1190 -14.61 25.07 -18.45
C GLU A 1190 -15.67 26.16 -18.24
N GLN A 1191 -15.24 27.37 -17.90
CA GLN A 1191 -16.14 28.51 -17.76
C GLN A 1191 -16.88 28.81 -19.06
N VAL A 1192 -16.18 28.86 -20.20
CA VAL A 1192 -16.80 29.13 -21.50
C VAL A 1192 -17.78 28.02 -21.90
N LEU A 1193 -17.41 26.76 -21.70
CA LEU A 1193 -18.30 25.62 -21.97
C LEU A 1193 -19.56 25.70 -21.09
N ALA A 1194 -19.39 26.03 -19.80
CA ALA A 1194 -20.51 26.24 -18.89
C ALA A 1194 -21.39 27.42 -19.33
N ASP A 1195 -20.82 28.51 -19.84
CA ASP A 1195 -21.58 29.64 -20.35
C ASP A 1195 -22.43 29.27 -21.57
N VAL A 1196 -21.86 28.51 -22.51
CA VAL A 1196 -22.58 27.98 -23.68
C VAL A 1196 -23.72 27.05 -23.24
N GLN A 1197 -23.46 26.12 -22.32
CA GLN A 1197 -24.47 25.17 -21.82
C GLN A 1197 -25.62 25.86 -21.07
N ASN A 1198 -25.30 26.87 -20.27
CA ASN A 1198 -26.26 27.53 -19.39
C ASN A 1198 -26.93 28.75 -20.04
N GLY A 1199 -26.47 29.19 -21.20
CA GLY A 1199 -26.92 30.44 -21.81
C GLY A 1199 -26.54 31.67 -20.98
N THR A 1200 -25.32 31.67 -20.41
CA THR A 1200 -24.75 32.76 -19.59
C THR A 1200 -23.50 33.36 -20.23
N GLY A 1201 -22.80 34.26 -19.54
CA GLY A 1201 -21.59 34.93 -20.03
C GLY A 1201 -21.86 36.15 -20.91
N GLU A 1202 -20.83 36.97 -21.11
CA GLU A 1202 -20.89 38.25 -21.84
C GLU A 1202 -19.65 38.44 -22.72
N ILE A 1203 -19.73 39.33 -23.71
CA ILE A 1203 -18.57 39.78 -24.47
C ILE A 1203 -17.77 40.71 -23.56
N ILE A 1204 -16.45 40.54 -23.51
CA ILE A 1204 -15.55 41.24 -22.58
C ILE A 1204 -14.68 42.30 -23.29
N ASP A 1205 -14.29 43.33 -22.56
CA ASP A 1205 -13.39 44.39 -23.03
C ASP A 1205 -11.92 44.08 -22.70
N SER A 1206 -11.67 43.33 -21.61
CA SER A 1206 -10.34 42.96 -21.14
C SER A 1206 -10.33 41.55 -20.53
N GLN A 1207 -9.21 40.83 -20.67
CA GLN A 1207 -9.02 39.53 -20.01
C GLN A 1207 -9.18 39.62 -18.48
N ASP A 1208 -8.93 40.79 -17.87
CA ASP A 1208 -9.09 41.01 -16.43
C ASP A 1208 -10.53 40.81 -15.94
N GLU A 1209 -11.54 40.88 -16.82
CA GLU A 1209 -12.96 40.69 -16.47
C GLU A 1209 -13.31 39.23 -16.18
N VAL A 1210 -12.51 38.29 -16.68
CA VAL A 1210 -12.64 36.85 -16.45
C VAL A 1210 -11.48 36.27 -15.63
N GLY A 1211 -10.71 37.13 -14.96
CA GLY A 1211 -9.64 36.72 -14.04
C GLY A 1211 -8.21 36.94 -14.54
N GLY A 1212 -8.03 37.49 -15.75
CA GLY A 1212 -6.72 37.75 -16.34
C GLY A 1212 -6.14 36.55 -17.08
N TYR A 1213 -4.83 36.56 -17.34
CA TYR A 1213 -4.14 35.38 -17.85
C TYR A 1213 -4.15 34.26 -16.79
N PRO A 1214 -4.33 32.99 -17.21
CA PRO A 1214 -4.36 31.88 -16.26
C PRO A 1214 -2.99 31.69 -15.60
N ASP A 1215 -3.00 31.52 -14.27
CA ASP A 1215 -1.81 31.22 -13.47
C ASP A 1215 -1.61 29.70 -13.40
N LEU A 1216 -0.96 29.15 -14.44
CA LEU A 1216 -0.74 27.71 -14.59
C LEU A 1216 0.64 27.31 -14.08
N PRO A 1217 0.76 26.20 -13.33
CA PRO A 1217 2.05 25.73 -12.85
C PRO A 1217 2.97 25.32 -14.01
N SER A 1218 4.27 25.56 -13.83
CA SER A 1218 5.29 24.97 -14.69
C SER A 1218 5.49 23.51 -14.29
N THR A 1219 5.39 22.61 -15.27
CA THR A 1219 5.59 21.17 -15.11
C THR A 1219 6.62 20.68 -16.11
N THR A 1220 7.29 19.58 -15.77
CA THR A 1220 8.30 18.95 -16.62
C THR A 1220 8.07 17.45 -16.67
N ARG A 1221 8.22 16.86 -17.85
CA ARG A 1221 8.19 15.42 -18.08
C ARG A 1221 9.21 15.07 -19.15
N GLU A 1222 10.19 14.26 -18.79
CA GLU A 1222 11.13 13.69 -19.76
C GLU A 1222 10.37 12.75 -20.72
N LEU A 1223 10.69 12.81 -22.02
CA LEU A 1223 10.03 11.98 -23.03
C LEU A 1223 10.96 10.88 -23.54
N GLU A 1224 10.52 9.63 -23.41
CA GLU A 1224 11.19 8.46 -23.99
C GLU A 1224 10.71 8.23 -25.43
N ILE A 1225 11.26 8.99 -26.37
CA ILE A 1225 10.82 8.96 -27.77
C ILE A 1225 11.31 7.67 -28.45
N PRO A 1226 10.41 6.80 -28.95
CA PRO A 1226 10.83 5.56 -29.60
C PRO A 1226 11.62 5.81 -30.89
N ASP A 1227 12.56 4.92 -31.21
CA ASP A 1227 13.26 4.92 -32.49
C ASP A 1227 12.33 4.51 -33.64
N GLY A 1228 12.43 5.19 -34.79
CA GLY A 1228 11.76 4.78 -36.03
C GLY A 1228 10.33 5.34 -36.18
N ASP A 1229 9.33 4.47 -36.31
CA ASP A 1229 7.93 4.88 -36.51
C ASP A 1229 7.25 5.11 -35.17
N ILE A 1230 6.90 6.38 -34.88
CA ILE A 1230 6.34 6.80 -33.60
C ILE A 1230 4.83 7.11 -33.68
N THR A 1231 4.16 6.66 -34.75
CA THR A 1231 2.73 6.95 -34.96
C THR A 1231 1.87 6.57 -33.76
N ASP A 1232 2.02 5.34 -33.27
CA ASP A 1232 1.21 4.82 -32.16
C ASP A 1232 1.50 5.57 -30.85
N TRP A 1233 2.76 5.97 -30.62
CA TRP A 1233 3.17 6.75 -29.46
C TRP A 1233 2.51 8.14 -29.45
N LEU A 1234 2.51 8.84 -30.61
CA LEU A 1234 1.81 10.12 -30.73
C LEU A 1234 0.28 9.96 -30.59
N ILE A 1235 -0.31 8.88 -31.13
CA ILE A 1235 -1.75 8.59 -30.96
C ILE A 1235 -2.11 8.36 -29.49
N GLN A 1236 -1.26 7.68 -28.72
CA GLN A 1236 -1.48 7.50 -27.29
C GLN A 1236 -1.44 8.82 -26.53
N HIS A 1237 -0.48 9.72 -26.83
CA HIS A 1237 -0.51 11.09 -26.28
C HIS A 1237 -1.77 11.85 -26.70
N THR A 1238 -2.24 11.71 -27.94
CA THR A 1238 -3.51 12.32 -28.39
C THR A 1238 -4.69 11.76 -27.59
N ARG A 1239 -4.77 10.45 -27.38
CA ARG A 1239 -5.82 9.83 -26.55
C ARG A 1239 -5.75 10.29 -25.09
N ALA A 1240 -4.57 10.54 -24.55
CA ALA A 1240 -4.44 11.07 -23.20
C ALA A 1240 -5.11 12.44 -23.07
N VAL A 1241 -4.81 13.36 -23.98
CA VAL A 1241 -5.34 14.74 -23.90
C VAL A 1241 -6.80 14.88 -24.33
N GLU A 1242 -7.27 13.96 -25.17
CA GLU A 1242 -8.64 13.97 -25.70
C GLU A 1242 -9.63 13.10 -24.91
N LEU A 1243 -9.19 11.95 -24.39
CA LEU A 1243 -10.03 10.95 -23.73
C LEU A 1243 -9.70 10.75 -22.24
N GLY A 1244 -8.61 11.33 -21.75
CA GLY A 1244 -8.18 11.21 -20.35
C GLY A 1244 -7.51 9.87 -20.05
N GLU A 1245 -6.93 9.24 -21.07
CA GLU A 1245 -6.10 8.04 -20.91
C GLU A 1245 -4.71 8.40 -20.35
N GLU A 1246 -4.01 7.44 -19.77
CA GLU A 1246 -2.64 7.67 -19.31
C GLU A 1246 -1.70 7.85 -20.52
N PRO A 1247 -0.92 8.94 -20.59
CA PRO A 1247 0.02 9.14 -21.68
C PRO A 1247 1.24 8.21 -21.50
N PRO A 1248 1.86 7.74 -22.60
CA PRO A 1248 3.10 6.99 -22.49
C PRO A 1248 4.22 7.90 -21.99
N ASN A 1249 5.26 7.29 -21.40
CA ASN A 1249 6.50 8.01 -21.08
C ASN A 1249 7.22 8.48 -22.36
#